data_AF-A0A521NJX9-F1
#
_entry.id   AF-A0A521NJX9-F1
#
_cell.length_a   1.000
_cell.length_b   1.000
_cell.length_c   1.000
_cell.angle_alpha   90.00
_cell.angle_beta   90.00
_cell.angle_gamma   90.00
#
_symmetry.space_group_name_H-M   'P 1'
#
loop_
_entity.id
_entity.type
_entity.pdbx_description
1 polymer ?
#
loop_
_entity_poly.entity_id
_entity_poly.type
_entity_poly.pdbx_seq_one_letter_code
_entity_poly.pdbx_strand_id
1 'polypeptide(L)'
;MKRRQAPRANLLLVGALASALLLAACGGSNDSAPLIVGSAPPPAGSTDQPPTDTGPVAQDYVTPPRLCEPGPGDQGEPGVNGHIPKSAMYDATANPDGFQGYWCGARKVAQNTLFGRGAFGDLQIKAKGSTRCAYASNRDGAAGGDAALTTGIIVFDMKTPTKMQVVPASGDTTVVGTAPSASVKATSTNKWGEETTAATPVNPNGKILRTPAALEAYSGLELSGDLLVAGYKDNKMVDVYDVSDCLHPVPLNASYQSSGGHHDGWLSPDGKTWYGVPFGTTAKDGGTTLITGGTSPTDDNFANYTIDNKRVDLHITNLDDPKNPKLLLSWNRSQLPDEVKNNKNWRIMAATNIHDVSTNPDGTRLYLAVYGGGGQVAGNLPTPTTTFWRDQTCANGLLIMDSSDIVKRAADPKLKYVSFLSWCDQQPNPEFEQGGYARMTSTAATHATEWVRHVNGKEYIVSTDESYALTTSDTNGLPNQCKQQSFGRMIDISDEKHPKIVGTYEQDANKASVCPTLVAEGGNVPMVHYLNFDDRNHMRVAVYAAASGGIRFADWTDPTSPKEIGYYVARRNTPSKMDFTRPDPRYDAENCLYYTGWNQGGLVSLELTNPQYNPCMSRSANVSGKVATAQGDITVALKAGRDSKGPSVSLSIEGLGNKVQLGAVTRLGSAIDADGAQVTATSNSVQIDADGSFDGQPAKFRLQVTDNGGNKGFFSLSCTEGCSFTTNGYLQSGGKLTVANLKS
;
A
#
# COMPACT_ATOMS: atom_id res chain seq x y z
N MET A 1 -12.40 33.93 -24.24
CA MET A 1 -12.89 34.08 -25.63
C MET A 1 -11.75 34.48 -26.55
N LYS A 2 -11.28 33.57 -27.41
CA LYS A 2 -10.74 33.83 -28.75
C LYS A 2 -10.49 32.46 -29.40
N ARG A 3 -11.30 32.17 -30.43
CA ARG A 3 -11.33 30.93 -31.22
C ARG A 3 -10.01 30.72 -31.97
N ARG A 4 -9.57 29.47 -32.10
CA ARG A 4 -8.70 29.04 -33.22
C ARG A 4 -9.24 27.76 -33.85
N GLN A 5 -9.35 27.84 -35.17
CA GLN A 5 -9.87 26.84 -36.10
C GLN A 5 -8.92 25.66 -36.28
N ALA A 6 -9.49 24.51 -36.61
CA ALA A 6 -8.83 23.33 -37.17
C ALA A 6 -8.54 23.49 -38.68
N PRO A 7 -7.65 22.67 -39.25
CA PRO A 7 -7.68 22.35 -40.66
C PRO A 7 -8.08 20.87 -40.91
N ARG A 8 -8.89 20.66 -41.95
CA ARG A 8 -9.17 19.39 -42.61
C ARG A 8 -8.62 19.45 -44.05
N ALA A 9 -8.48 18.24 -44.63
CA ALA A 9 -8.43 17.89 -46.07
C ALA A 9 -7.01 17.87 -46.69
N ASN A 10 -6.56 16.93 -47.54
CA ASN A 10 -7.16 15.88 -48.40
C ASN A 10 -6.15 14.70 -48.53
N LEU A 11 -6.54 13.42 -48.55
CA LEU A 11 -7.13 12.62 -49.64
C LEU A 11 -6.23 12.43 -50.89
N LEU A 12 -5.72 11.20 -51.07
CA LEU A 12 -5.44 10.59 -52.37
C LEU A 12 -5.66 9.07 -52.26
N LEU A 13 -6.35 8.53 -53.27
CA LEU A 13 -6.95 7.21 -53.39
C LEU A 13 -6.27 6.44 -54.54
N VAL A 14 -6.66 5.16 -54.70
CA VAL A 14 -6.45 4.20 -55.82
C VAL A 14 -5.21 3.30 -55.65
N GLY A 15 -5.25 1.96 -55.78
CA GLY A 15 -6.26 0.93 -56.12
C GLY A 15 -5.58 -0.45 -55.88
N ALA A 16 -6.24 -1.53 -55.46
CA ALA A 16 -7.16 -2.44 -56.18
C ALA A 16 -6.58 -3.87 -56.29
N LEU A 17 -7.32 -4.84 -55.72
CA LEU A 17 -7.53 -6.26 -56.11
C LEU A 17 -6.36 -7.26 -56.29
N ALA A 18 -6.45 -8.41 -55.60
CA ALA A 18 -6.67 -9.72 -56.24
C ALA A 18 -6.99 -10.84 -55.22
N SER A 19 -7.94 -11.69 -55.59
CA SER A 19 -8.47 -12.86 -54.88
C SER A 19 -7.70 -14.15 -55.21
N ALA A 20 -7.75 -15.17 -54.34
CA ALA A 20 -7.85 -16.58 -54.75
C ALA A 20 -8.26 -17.52 -53.58
N LEU A 21 -9.40 -18.19 -53.74
CA LEU A 21 -9.77 -19.46 -53.09
C LEU A 21 -9.24 -20.62 -53.94
N LEU A 22 -8.91 -21.77 -53.32
CA LEU A 22 -9.12 -23.10 -53.92
C LEU A 22 -9.22 -24.23 -52.88
N LEU A 23 -10.10 -25.18 -53.20
CA LEU A 23 -10.61 -26.32 -52.44
C LEU A 23 -9.86 -27.64 -52.71
N ALA A 24 -9.90 -28.53 -51.70
CA ALA A 24 -10.17 -30.00 -51.72
C ALA A 24 -9.19 -31.04 -52.31
N ALA A 25 -9.00 -32.16 -51.58
CA ALA A 25 -9.28 -33.54 -52.03
C ALA A 25 -9.10 -34.61 -50.90
N CYS A 26 -9.91 -35.69 -50.95
CA CYS A 26 -9.94 -36.88 -50.08
C CYS A 26 -9.49 -38.17 -50.82
N GLY A 27 -9.19 -39.24 -50.07
CA GLY A 27 -9.16 -40.68 -50.48
C GLY A 27 -7.74 -41.29 -50.65
N GLY A 28 -7.39 -42.55 -50.35
CA GLY A 28 -8.06 -43.76 -49.87
C GLY A 28 -7.18 -45.03 -50.13
N SER A 29 -7.30 -46.06 -49.28
CA SER A 29 -7.11 -47.55 -49.47
C SER A 29 -5.76 -48.24 -49.79
N ASN A 30 -5.33 -49.11 -48.83
CA ASN A 30 -5.13 -50.59 -48.80
C ASN A 30 -4.23 -51.45 -49.74
N ASP A 31 -3.77 -52.57 -49.12
CA ASP A 31 -3.24 -53.87 -49.61
C ASP A 31 -1.70 -53.98 -49.81
N SER A 32 -0.93 -55.02 -49.38
CA SER A 32 -1.18 -56.47 -49.19
C SER A 32 -0.09 -57.14 -48.30
N ALA A 33 -0.45 -58.27 -47.65
CA ALA A 33 0.32 -59.20 -46.77
C ALA A 33 1.34 -60.12 -47.52
N PRO A 34 1.90 -61.28 -47.04
CA PRO A 34 1.64 -62.09 -45.81
C PRO A 34 2.79 -62.98 -45.18
N LEU A 35 2.44 -63.77 -44.12
CA LEU A 35 2.94 -65.13 -43.73
C LEU A 35 4.33 -65.23 -42.98
N ILE A 36 4.60 -66.03 -41.91
CA ILE A 36 4.07 -67.29 -41.33
C ILE A 36 4.30 -67.36 -39.79
N VAL A 37 3.40 -68.13 -39.16
CA VAL A 37 3.14 -68.53 -37.76
C VAL A 37 4.23 -69.38 -37.05
N GLY A 38 4.33 -69.21 -35.72
CA GLY A 38 4.99 -70.13 -34.77
C GLY A 38 4.67 -69.87 -33.28
N SER A 39 3.48 -70.31 -32.85
CA SER A 39 2.87 -70.52 -31.51
C SER A 39 3.63 -70.35 -30.16
N ALA A 40 3.02 -69.63 -29.19
CA ALA A 40 2.93 -69.97 -27.74
C ALA A 40 1.89 -69.06 -26.99
N PRO A 41 1.32 -69.48 -25.83
CA PRO A 41 0.04 -68.98 -25.27
C PRO A 41 0.20 -67.91 -24.14
N PRO A 42 -0.90 -67.55 -23.42
CA PRO A 42 -1.61 -66.26 -23.46
C PRO A 42 -0.92 -65.10 -22.68
N PRO A 43 -1.18 -63.81 -22.98
CA PRO A 43 -0.68 -62.73 -22.13
C PRO A 43 -1.66 -62.45 -20.99
N ALA A 44 -1.21 -62.69 -19.76
CA ALA A 44 -1.75 -62.08 -18.55
C ALA A 44 -0.63 -61.26 -17.90
N GLY A 45 -0.84 -59.94 -17.84
CA GLY A 45 -0.17 -59.01 -16.92
C GLY A 45 1.19 -58.46 -17.37
N SER A 46 1.19 -57.28 -18.00
CA SER A 46 2.31 -56.33 -17.87
C SER A 46 1.78 -54.97 -17.46
N THR A 47 2.21 -54.56 -16.28
CA THR A 47 2.03 -53.24 -15.68
C THR A 47 2.71 -52.18 -16.54
N ASP A 48 1.93 -51.31 -17.17
CA ASP A 48 2.45 -50.04 -17.69
C ASP A 48 2.88 -49.18 -16.50
N GLN A 49 4.19 -49.03 -16.35
CA GLN A 49 4.80 -48.01 -15.49
C GLN A 49 4.47 -46.62 -16.06
N PRO A 50 4.03 -45.66 -15.22
CA PRO A 50 3.97 -44.26 -15.64
C PRO A 50 5.39 -43.71 -15.90
N PRO A 51 5.53 -42.64 -16.71
CA PRO A 51 6.84 -42.09 -17.05
C PRO A 51 7.58 -41.65 -15.79
N THR A 52 8.88 -41.99 -15.75
CA THR A 52 9.84 -41.59 -14.73
C THR A 52 10.02 -40.08 -14.71
N ASP A 53 9.66 -39.47 -13.58
CA ASP A 53 10.31 -38.35 -12.91
C ASP A 53 11.10 -37.37 -13.81
N THR A 54 10.40 -36.42 -14.42
CA THR A 54 11.01 -35.15 -14.83
C THR A 54 10.99 -34.21 -13.62
N GLY A 55 11.93 -34.40 -12.70
CA GLY A 55 12.20 -33.40 -11.68
C GLY A 55 12.46 -32.04 -12.35
N PRO A 56 12.05 -30.91 -11.73
CA PRO A 56 12.26 -29.59 -12.30
C PRO A 56 13.75 -29.36 -12.57
N VAL A 57 14.07 -29.05 -13.82
CA VAL A 57 15.44 -28.65 -14.20
C VAL A 57 15.70 -27.31 -13.53
N ALA A 58 16.67 -27.26 -12.62
CA ALA A 58 17.13 -26.01 -12.02
C ALA A 58 17.68 -25.11 -13.14
N GLN A 59 16.91 -24.09 -13.50
CA GLN A 59 17.41 -22.98 -14.31
C GLN A 59 18.27 -22.11 -13.40
N ASP A 60 19.43 -21.68 -13.89
CA ASP A 60 20.23 -20.66 -13.20
C ASP A 60 19.39 -19.38 -13.11
N TYR A 61 19.03 -19.00 -11.89
CA TYR A 61 18.31 -17.75 -11.65
C TYR A 61 19.19 -16.56 -12.05
N VAL A 62 18.72 -15.79 -13.04
CA VAL A 62 19.32 -14.51 -13.43
C VAL A 62 18.57 -13.41 -12.69
N THR A 63 19.24 -12.74 -11.76
CA THR A 63 18.68 -11.58 -11.05
C THR A 63 18.21 -10.53 -12.07
N PRO A 64 16.93 -10.16 -12.12
CA PRO A 64 16.48 -9.09 -13.00
C PRO A 64 17.17 -7.78 -12.62
N PRO A 65 17.38 -6.85 -13.56
CA PRO A 65 18.02 -5.57 -13.27
C PRO A 65 17.19 -4.77 -12.26
N ARG A 66 17.69 -4.69 -11.02
CA ARG A 66 17.15 -3.82 -9.97
C ARG A 66 17.84 -2.47 -10.07
N LEU A 67 17.11 -1.38 -9.81
CA LEU A 67 17.73 -0.04 -9.71
C LEU A 67 18.28 0.22 -8.32
N CYS A 68 17.90 -0.58 -7.33
CA CYS A 68 18.39 -0.44 -5.97
C CYS A 68 19.65 -1.28 -5.72
N GLU A 69 20.79 -0.70 -6.08
CA GLU A 69 22.10 -1.16 -5.62
C GLU A 69 22.43 -0.45 -4.30
N PRO A 70 22.64 -1.18 -3.18
CA PRO A 70 22.91 -0.57 -1.88
C PRO A 70 24.09 0.40 -1.92
N GLY A 71 23.84 1.66 -1.55
CA GLY A 71 24.87 2.68 -1.43
C GLY A 71 25.49 2.77 -0.03
N PRO A 72 26.43 3.70 0.20
CA PRO A 72 26.93 3.97 1.55
C PRO A 72 25.79 4.28 2.52
N GLY A 73 25.67 3.48 3.60
CA GLY A 73 24.63 3.62 4.62
C GLY A 73 23.36 2.80 4.37
N ASP A 74 23.24 2.14 3.20
CA ASP A 74 22.20 1.14 2.96
C ASP A 74 22.57 -0.21 3.58
N GLN A 75 21.55 -1.00 3.92
CA GLN A 75 21.68 -2.37 4.42
C GLN A 75 20.83 -3.28 3.54
N GLY A 76 21.37 -3.66 2.38
CA GLY A 76 20.63 -4.42 1.37
C GLY A 76 20.22 -5.83 1.84
N GLU A 77 19.18 -6.38 1.20
CA GLU A 77 18.81 -7.79 1.34
C GLU A 77 19.97 -8.69 0.87
N PRO A 78 20.37 -9.71 1.65
CA PRO A 78 21.58 -10.49 1.37
C PRO A 78 21.42 -11.55 0.26
N GLY A 79 20.21 -11.74 -0.27
CA GLY A 79 19.89 -12.81 -1.21
C GLY A 79 18.73 -12.48 -2.14
N VAL A 80 17.76 -13.39 -2.23
CA VAL A 80 16.57 -13.23 -3.07
C VAL A 80 15.77 -12.01 -2.62
N ASN A 81 15.40 -11.12 -3.54
CA ASN A 81 14.64 -9.91 -3.20
C ASN A 81 13.30 -10.26 -2.57
N GLY A 82 13.00 -9.57 -1.48
CA GLY A 82 11.80 -9.78 -0.70
C GLY A 82 11.88 -10.95 0.28
N HIS A 83 12.87 -11.84 0.16
CA HIS A 83 13.04 -12.97 1.07
C HIS A 83 13.80 -12.56 2.33
N ILE A 84 13.29 -12.99 3.48
CA ILE A 84 14.02 -12.90 4.75
C ILE A 84 14.38 -14.32 5.20
N PRO A 85 15.66 -14.71 5.10
CA PRO A 85 16.07 -16.07 5.40
C PRO A 85 15.99 -16.35 6.91
N LYS A 86 15.77 -17.62 7.27
CA LYS A 86 15.69 -18.05 8.67
C LYS A 86 16.95 -17.68 9.47
N SER A 87 18.12 -17.70 8.83
CA SER A 87 19.41 -17.31 9.44
C SER A 87 19.41 -15.84 9.89
N ALA A 88 18.97 -14.91 9.04
CA ALA A 88 18.84 -13.50 9.39
C ALA A 88 17.89 -13.26 10.57
N MET A 89 16.90 -14.14 10.74
CA MET A 89 15.83 -14.02 11.72
C MET A 89 16.16 -14.63 13.08
N TYR A 90 16.93 -15.73 13.13
CA TYR A 90 17.04 -16.57 14.32
C TYR A 90 18.44 -17.13 14.59
N ASP A 91 19.42 -16.89 13.72
CA ASP A 91 20.81 -17.25 14.02
C ASP A 91 21.36 -16.27 15.07
N ALA A 92 21.44 -16.71 16.32
CA ALA A 92 21.94 -15.90 17.42
C ALA A 92 23.46 -15.67 17.37
N THR A 93 24.21 -16.46 16.61
CA THR A 93 25.65 -16.25 16.41
C THR A 93 25.89 -15.17 15.35
N ALA A 94 25.14 -15.21 14.25
CA ALA A 94 25.24 -14.19 13.20
C ALA A 94 24.51 -12.88 13.56
N ASN A 95 23.41 -12.97 14.29
CA ASN A 95 22.54 -11.85 14.64
C ASN A 95 22.21 -11.85 16.15
N PRO A 96 23.21 -11.56 17.02
CA PRO A 96 23.02 -11.59 18.48
C PRO A 96 21.94 -10.60 18.96
N ASP A 97 21.74 -9.51 18.24
CA ASP A 97 20.71 -8.49 18.53
C ASP A 97 19.38 -8.76 17.81
N GLY A 98 19.23 -9.91 17.15
CA GLY A 98 18.10 -10.26 16.29
C GLY A 98 18.12 -9.57 14.93
N PHE A 99 17.03 -9.73 14.17
CA PHE A 99 16.92 -9.16 12.82
C PHE A 99 16.95 -7.63 12.83
N GLN A 100 17.98 -7.04 12.21
CA GLN A 100 18.23 -5.59 12.21
C GLN A 100 17.53 -4.81 11.08
N GLY A 101 16.76 -5.48 10.23
CA GLY A 101 16.10 -4.85 9.07
C GLY A 101 16.97 -4.83 7.83
N TYR A 102 16.36 -4.41 6.72
CA TYR A 102 17.03 -4.18 5.43
C TYR A 102 16.50 -2.90 4.80
N TRP A 103 17.33 -2.16 4.11
CA TRP A 103 16.91 -1.00 3.34
C TRP A 103 17.89 -0.69 2.22
N CYS A 104 17.34 -0.19 1.12
CA CYS A 104 18.09 0.29 -0.01
C CYS A 104 17.28 1.42 -0.65
N GLY A 105 17.93 2.53 -1.03
CA GLY A 105 17.28 3.65 -1.73
C GLY A 105 16.17 4.37 -0.93
N ALA A 106 15.98 3.98 0.33
CA ALA A 106 14.99 4.51 1.25
C ALA A 106 15.57 4.49 2.66
N ARG A 107 15.15 5.44 3.50
CA ARG A 107 15.53 5.48 4.91
C ARG A 107 14.35 5.79 5.81
N LYS A 108 14.45 5.32 7.06
CA LYS A 108 13.56 5.74 8.13
C LYS A 108 13.90 7.15 8.59
N VAL A 109 12.89 8.01 8.64
CA VAL A 109 12.99 9.37 9.20
C VAL A 109 12.66 9.34 10.69
N ALA A 110 11.53 8.73 11.06
CA ALA A 110 11.14 8.57 12.45
C ALA A 110 10.22 7.37 12.65
N GLN A 111 9.97 7.07 13.93
CA GLN A 111 9.05 6.03 14.35
C GLN A 111 8.41 6.39 15.68
N ASN A 112 7.12 6.13 15.83
CA ASN A 112 6.39 6.20 17.08
C ASN A 112 5.71 4.84 17.30
N THR A 113 5.89 4.23 18.48
CA THR A 113 5.40 2.87 18.76
C THR A 113 3.92 2.83 19.16
N LEU A 114 3.21 3.96 19.17
CA LEU A 114 1.80 4.08 19.57
C LEU A 114 1.57 3.51 20.97
N PHE A 115 2.40 3.93 21.92
CA PHE A 115 2.41 3.38 23.27
C PHE A 115 2.61 1.86 23.26
N GLY A 116 3.43 1.32 22.36
CA GLY A 116 3.67 -0.13 22.23
C GLY A 116 2.40 -0.96 22.05
N ARG A 117 1.28 -0.40 21.57
CA ARG A 117 -0.04 -1.06 21.61
C ARG A 117 -0.17 -2.25 20.65
N GLY A 118 0.70 -2.32 19.65
CA GLY A 118 0.62 -3.31 18.57
C GLY A 118 -0.61 -3.12 17.67
N ALA A 119 -0.98 -4.17 16.92
CA ALA A 119 -2.22 -4.27 16.13
C ALA A 119 -2.52 -3.05 15.23
N PHE A 120 -1.49 -2.47 14.60
CA PHE A 120 -1.67 -1.32 13.71
C PHE A 120 -2.74 -1.61 12.64
N GLY A 121 -3.74 -0.74 12.56
CA GLY A 121 -4.83 -0.77 11.56
C GLY A 121 -4.41 0.01 10.32
N ASP A 122 -5.26 0.89 9.82
CA ASP A 122 -4.97 1.85 8.75
C ASP A 122 -4.47 3.21 9.27
N LEU A 123 -4.01 4.06 8.35
CA LEU A 123 -3.44 5.37 8.57
C LEU A 123 -4.06 6.37 7.61
N GLN A 124 -4.50 7.53 8.12
CA GLN A 124 -4.83 8.70 7.30
C GLN A 124 -3.91 9.86 7.66
N ILE A 125 -3.54 10.68 6.68
CA ILE A 125 -2.78 11.91 6.90
C ILE A 125 -3.49 13.11 6.28
N LYS A 126 -3.49 14.23 6.98
CA LYS A 126 -3.92 15.52 6.45
C LYS A 126 -2.71 16.45 6.47
N ALA A 127 -2.15 16.73 5.30
CA ALA A 127 -0.97 17.59 5.14
C ALA A 127 -1.23 18.65 4.08
N LYS A 128 -1.39 19.91 4.51
CA LYS A 128 -1.57 21.07 3.61
C LYS A 128 -1.15 22.36 4.29
N GLY A 129 -0.25 23.11 3.67
CA GLY A 129 0.25 24.38 4.22
C GLY A 129 0.86 24.18 5.61
N SER A 130 0.35 24.86 6.64
CA SER A 130 0.82 24.67 8.03
C SER A 130 0.12 23.53 8.78
N THR A 131 -0.99 23.01 8.24
CA THR A 131 -1.79 21.96 8.89
C THR A 131 -1.20 20.59 8.58
N ARG A 132 -0.84 19.84 9.63
CA ARG A 132 -0.26 18.51 9.52
C ARG A 132 -0.64 17.64 10.70
N CYS A 133 -1.38 16.57 10.42
CA CYS A 133 -1.74 15.57 11.41
C CYS A 133 -1.92 14.20 10.75
N ALA A 134 -1.93 13.17 11.59
CA ALA A 134 -2.22 11.80 11.17
C ALA A 134 -3.19 11.12 12.14
N TYR A 135 -3.93 10.16 11.62
CA TYR A 135 -4.91 9.35 12.33
C TYR A 135 -4.52 7.88 12.15
N ALA A 136 -4.06 7.24 13.22
CA ALA A 136 -3.63 5.84 13.15
C ALA A 136 -4.63 4.95 13.89
N SER A 137 -5.30 4.06 13.15
CA SER A 137 -6.30 3.16 13.72
C SER A 137 -5.70 1.85 14.23
N ASN A 138 -6.59 0.95 14.65
CA ASN A 138 -6.27 -0.35 15.21
C ASN A 138 -7.10 -1.43 14.52
N ARG A 139 -6.49 -2.58 14.23
CA ARG A 139 -7.11 -3.69 13.48
C ARG A 139 -8.05 -4.57 14.32
N ASP A 140 -7.59 -5.03 15.49
CA ASP A 140 -8.26 -6.09 16.28
C ASP A 140 -8.39 -5.71 17.78
N GLY A 141 -8.38 -4.40 18.08
CA GLY A 141 -8.24 -3.89 19.44
C GLY A 141 -6.82 -4.02 20.00
N ALA A 142 -6.45 -3.19 20.98
CA ALA A 142 -5.15 -3.32 21.66
C ALA A 142 -5.18 -4.51 22.63
N ALA A 143 -4.06 -4.81 23.27
CA ALA A 143 -4.03 -5.82 24.32
C ALA A 143 -5.06 -5.51 25.42
N GLY A 144 -6.14 -6.32 25.51
CA GLY A 144 -7.33 -6.05 26.33
C GLY A 144 -8.61 -5.66 25.56
N GLY A 145 -8.56 -5.71 24.22
CA GLY A 145 -9.71 -5.48 23.33
C GLY A 145 -10.22 -4.05 23.34
N ASP A 146 -11.51 -3.87 23.05
CA ASP A 146 -12.20 -2.57 23.04
C ASP A 146 -12.08 -1.80 24.37
N ALA A 147 -12.00 -2.54 25.49
CA ALA A 147 -11.87 -1.96 26.82
C ALA A 147 -10.47 -1.37 27.10
N ALA A 148 -9.44 -1.78 26.35
CA ALA A 148 -8.09 -1.25 26.54
C ALA A 148 -8.04 0.23 26.13
N LEU A 149 -7.48 1.08 26.99
CA LEU A 149 -7.52 2.53 26.81
C LEU A 149 -6.61 3.04 25.67
N THR A 150 -5.75 2.17 25.13
CA THR A 150 -4.93 2.42 23.93
C THR A 150 -5.62 2.00 22.62
N THR A 151 -6.79 1.37 22.69
CA THR A 151 -7.65 1.04 21.54
C THR A 151 -8.32 2.31 21.01
N GLY A 152 -8.57 2.39 19.70
CA GLY A 152 -9.09 3.59 19.04
C GLY A 152 -8.11 4.21 18.04
N ILE A 153 -8.49 5.37 17.50
CA ILE A 153 -7.69 6.11 16.51
C ILE A 153 -6.81 7.14 17.22
N ILE A 154 -5.49 7.03 17.12
CA ILE A 154 -4.56 7.99 17.74
C ILE A 154 -4.39 9.19 16.82
N VAL A 155 -4.49 10.40 17.39
CA VAL A 155 -4.27 11.66 16.67
C VAL A 155 -2.83 12.13 16.89
N PHE A 156 -2.13 12.39 15.79
CA PHE A 156 -0.75 12.88 15.80
C PHE A 156 -0.65 14.33 15.31
N ASP A 157 0.16 15.15 15.98
CA ASP A 157 0.73 16.37 15.40
C ASP A 157 1.98 15.99 14.59
N MET A 158 1.88 16.23 13.28
CA MET A 158 2.91 15.85 12.30
C MET A 158 3.72 17.06 11.82
N LYS A 159 3.64 18.23 12.48
CA LYS A 159 4.39 19.44 12.12
C LYS A 159 5.90 19.24 12.15
N THR A 160 6.38 18.40 13.08
CA THR A 160 7.77 17.94 13.14
C THR A 160 7.86 16.48 12.70
N PRO A 161 8.20 16.21 11.43
CA PRO A 161 8.27 14.85 10.91
C PRO A 161 9.16 13.90 11.72
N THR A 162 10.25 14.38 12.32
CA THR A 162 11.14 13.55 13.14
C THR A 162 10.59 13.20 14.53
N LYS A 163 9.55 13.89 15.01
CA LYS A 163 8.99 13.67 16.34
C LYS A 163 7.70 12.85 16.33
N MET A 164 6.83 13.04 15.32
CA MET A 164 5.51 12.39 15.23
C MET A 164 4.80 12.36 16.59
N GLN A 165 4.44 13.55 17.08
CA GLN A 165 3.97 13.70 18.46
C GLN A 165 2.51 13.28 18.56
N VAL A 166 2.15 12.51 19.58
CA VAL A 166 0.73 12.30 19.89
C VAL A 166 0.17 13.59 20.47
N VAL A 167 -0.98 14.04 19.96
CA VAL A 167 -1.65 15.26 20.45
C VAL A 167 -2.01 15.08 21.92
N PRO A 168 -1.75 16.05 22.81
CA PRO A 168 -2.16 15.95 24.21
C PRO A 168 -3.69 15.87 24.39
N ALA A 169 -4.16 15.10 25.37
CA ALA A 169 -5.58 14.96 25.71
C ALA A 169 -6.11 16.09 26.63
N SER A 170 -5.23 16.96 27.15
CA SER A 170 -5.61 18.00 28.12
C SER A 170 -6.57 19.03 27.52
N GLY A 171 -7.77 19.15 28.10
CA GLY A 171 -8.75 20.18 27.75
C GLY A 171 -9.83 19.76 26.75
N ASP A 172 -9.78 18.54 26.23
CA ASP A 172 -10.75 18.05 25.26
C ASP A 172 -11.79 17.11 25.91
N THR A 173 -12.97 17.67 26.22
CA THR A 173 -14.10 16.94 26.79
C THR A 173 -14.90 16.15 25.75
N THR A 174 -14.56 16.27 24.46
CA THR A 174 -15.28 15.59 23.36
C THR A 174 -14.80 14.15 23.12
N VAL A 175 -13.71 13.75 23.81
CA VAL A 175 -13.11 12.43 23.72
C VAL A 175 -13.52 11.58 24.92
N VAL A 176 -14.19 10.45 24.66
CA VAL A 176 -14.51 9.45 25.70
C VAL A 176 -13.28 8.60 25.98
N GLY A 177 -12.36 9.11 26.80
CA GLY A 177 -11.33 8.31 27.46
C GLY A 177 -9.97 8.98 27.57
N THR A 178 -9.48 9.14 28.79
CA THR A 178 -8.06 9.28 29.12
C THR A 178 -7.52 7.88 29.42
N ALA A 179 -6.39 7.47 28.85
CA ALA A 179 -5.70 6.29 29.35
C ALA A 179 -5.13 6.58 30.79
N PRO A 180 -4.79 5.58 31.62
CA PRO A 180 -4.29 5.80 32.98
C PRO A 180 -2.77 5.94 32.96
N SER A 181 -2.20 6.75 33.86
CA SER A 181 -0.74 7.03 33.90
C SER A 181 0.09 5.90 34.49
N ALA A 182 -0.49 4.70 34.61
CA ALA A 182 0.10 3.55 35.28
C ALA A 182 0.50 2.50 34.25
N SER A 183 1.71 1.96 34.38
CA SER A 183 2.21 0.82 33.63
C SER A 183 1.30 -0.39 33.81
N VAL A 184 0.58 -0.78 32.77
CA VAL A 184 -0.18 -2.02 32.73
C VAL A 184 0.72 -3.08 32.10
N LYS A 185 1.05 -4.15 32.85
CA LYS A 185 1.49 -5.40 32.21
C LYS A 185 0.27 -5.95 31.49
N ALA A 186 0.19 -5.70 30.18
CA ALA A 186 -0.85 -6.25 29.35
C ALA A 186 -0.32 -7.51 28.70
N THR A 187 -0.92 -8.65 29.08
CA THR A 187 -0.81 -9.89 28.33
C THR A 187 -2.02 -9.92 27.40
N SER A 188 -1.82 -9.96 26.09
CA SER A 188 -2.92 -10.22 25.17
C SER A 188 -2.74 -11.52 24.46
N THR A 189 -3.83 -12.27 24.43
CA THR A 189 -3.98 -13.47 23.63
C THR A 189 -4.79 -13.09 22.40
N ASN A 190 -4.21 -13.16 21.20
CA ASN A 190 -4.99 -12.92 19.99
C ASN A 190 -5.99 -14.06 19.76
N LYS A 191 -6.87 -13.93 18.76
CA LYS A 191 -7.85 -14.96 18.37
C LYS A 191 -7.23 -16.33 18.00
N TRP A 192 -5.91 -16.41 17.89
CA TRP A 192 -5.14 -17.61 17.57
C TRP A 192 -4.42 -18.21 18.78
N GLY A 193 -4.69 -17.73 20.01
CA GLY A 193 -4.10 -18.29 21.23
C GLY A 193 -2.70 -17.77 21.57
N GLU A 194 -2.23 -16.71 20.92
CA GLU A 194 -0.85 -16.23 21.11
C GLU A 194 -0.76 -15.13 22.17
N GLU A 195 -0.03 -15.39 23.26
CA GLU A 195 0.27 -14.39 24.29
C GLU A 195 1.39 -13.42 23.87
N THR A 196 1.10 -12.12 23.91
CA THR A 196 2.11 -11.06 23.88
C THR A 196 2.10 -10.33 25.21
N THR A 197 3.23 -10.39 25.93
CA THR A 197 3.44 -9.68 27.19
C THR A 197 4.38 -8.51 26.93
N ALA A 198 3.86 -7.29 26.95
CA ALA A 198 4.67 -6.07 26.87
C ALA A 198 4.53 -5.27 28.18
N ALA A 199 5.66 -4.89 28.76
CA ALA A 199 5.70 -3.83 29.78
C ALA A 199 5.70 -2.50 29.05
N THR A 200 4.52 -1.96 28.77
CA THR A 200 4.36 -0.71 28.05
C THR A 200 4.55 0.48 28.99
N PRO A 201 5.45 1.43 28.71
CA PRO A 201 5.39 2.75 29.33
C PRO A 201 4.10 3.44 28.89
N VAL A 202 3.12 3.51 29.79
CA VAL A 202 1.84 4.17 29.55
C VAL A 202 2.02 5.66 29.88
N ASN A 203 2.26 6.50 28.87
CA ASN A 203 2.02 7.93 29.04
C ASN A 203 0.72 8.29 28.32
N PRO A 204 -0.41 8.23 29.01
CA PRO A 204 -1.74 8.24 28.42
C PRO A 204 -2.31 9.63 28.13
N ASN A 205 -1.51 10.68 28.21
CA ASN A 205 -2.01 12.04 27.97
C ASN A 205 -2.21 12.30 26.47
N GLY A 206 -2.44 11.29 25.64
CA GLY A 206 -2.59 11.40 24.19
C GLY A 206 -4.04 11.32 23.74
N LYS A 207 -4.41 12.08 22.71
CA LYS A 207 -5.75 12.10 22.13
C LYS A 207 -6.00 10.82 21.33
N ILE A 208 -7.02 10.07 21.71
CA ILE A 208 -7.45 8.83 21.06
C ILE A 208 -8.96 8.91 20.81
N LEU A 209 -9.39 8.81 19.56
CA LEU A 209 -10.81 8.74 19.23
C LEU A 209 -11.34 7.34 19.58
N ARG A 210 -12.35 7.30 20.43
CA ARG A 210 -12.92 6.08 21.03
C ARG A 210 -14.44 6.00 20.93
N THR A 211 -15.04 6.76 20.01
CA THR A 211 -16.44 6.52 19.65
C THR A 211 -16.57 5.10 19.07
N PRO A 212 -17.79 4.52 19.03
CA PRO A 212 -17.94 3.08 18.86
C PRO A 212 -17.23 2.49 17.64
N ALA A 213 -17.31 3.13 16.46
CA ALA A 213 -16.66 2.63 15.25
C ALA A 213 -15.14 2.82 15.25
N ALA A 214 -14.62 3.84 15.93
CA ALA A 214 -13.18 4.12 15.97
C ALA A 214 -12.33 3.06 16.71
N LEU A 215 -12.94 2.22 17.55
CA LEU A 215 -12.24 1.22 18.35
C LEU A 215 -11.49 0.20 17.49
N GLU A 216 -12.14 -0.32 16.45
CA GLU A 216 -11.61 -1.33 15.51
C GLU A 216 -11.82 -0.86 14.05
N ALA A 217 -11.53 0.41 13.78
CA ALA A 217 -11.57 0.98 12.44
C ALA A 217 -10.41 0.45 11.59
N TYR A 218 -10.50 -0.81 11.12
CA TYR A 218 -9.41 -1.55 10.49
C TYR A 218 -8.86 -0.88 9.21
N SER A 219 -9.27 -1.28 8.01
CA SER A 219 -9.07 -0.49 6.78
C SER A 219 -10.28 0.37 6.42
N GLY A 220 -11.37 0.28 7.19
CA GLY A 220 -12.49 1.21 7.08
C GLY A 220 -12.24 2.63 7.64
N LEU A 221 -10.99 3.14 7.69
CA LEU A 221 -10.68 4.50 8.14
C LEU A 221 -10.33 5.36 6.91
N GLU A 222 -11.12 6.37 6.58
CA GLU A 222 -10.90 7.18 5.38
C GLU A 222 -11.02 8.69 5.63
N LEU A 223 -10.22 9.47 4.88
CA LEU A 223 -10.17 10.92 4.99
C LEU A 223 -10.36 11.59 3.63
N SER A 224 -11.28 12.55 3.56
CA SER A 224 -11.48 13.39 2.39
C SER A 224 -11.80 14.82 2.81
N GLY A 225 -10.93 15.76 2.42
CA GLY A 225 -11.06 17.16 2.81
C GLY A 225 -11.03 17.35 4.34
N ASP A 226 -12.15 17.81 4.89
CA ASP A 226 -12.36 18.04 6.33
C ASP A 226 -13.19 16.93 7.01
N LEU A 227 -13.44 15.81 6.32
CA LEU A 227 -14.20 14.69 6.85
C LEU A 227 -13.29 13.48 7.09
N LEU A 228 -13.39 12.89 8.28
CA LEU A 228 -12.82 11.58 8.62
C LEU A 228 -13.96 10.61 8.91
N VAL A 229 -13.94 9.44 8.30
CA VAL A 229 -14.95 8.38 8.50
C VAL A 229 -14.26 7.14 9.04
N ALA A 230 -14.86 6.52 10.06
CA ALA A 230 -14.39 5.27 10.64
C ALA A 230 -15.51 4.24 10.62
N GLY A 231 -15.29 3.12 9.94
CA GLY A 231 -16.16 1.95 9.95
C GLY A 231 -15.60 0.85 10.83
N TYR A 232 -16.42 0.30 11.73
CA TYR A 232 -16.01 -0.83 12.56
C TYR A 232 -15.90 -2.10 11.70
N LYS A 233 -14.79 -2.83 11.80
CA LYS A 233 -14.52 -4.05 11.01
C LYS A 233 -15.65 -5.07 10.96
N ASP A 234 -16.03 -5.62 12.12
CA ASP A 234 -17.01 -6.71 12.24
C ASP A 234 -18.38 -6.26 12.79
N ASN A 235 -18.70 -4.95 12.68
CA ASN A 235 -19.93 -4.34 13.21
C ASN A 235 -20.43 -3.24 12.25
N LYS A 236 -21.73 -2.97 12.27
CA LYS A 236 -22.45 -2.01 11.42
C LYS A 236 -22.20 -0.54 11.78
N MET A 237 -21.36 -0.26 12.77
CA MET A 237 -21.12 1.10 13.25
C MET A 237 -20.23 1.89 12.28
N VAL A 238 -20.66 3.11 11.98
CA VAL A 238 -19.89 4.14 11.27
C VAL A 238 -19.89 5.41 12.11
N ASP A 239 -18.69 5.97 12.32
CA ASP A 239 -18.50 7.28 12.95
C ASP A 239 -17.99 8.27 11.91
N VAL A 240 -18.42 9.53 12.03
CA VAL A 240 -18.06 10.61 11.11
C VAL A 240 -17.57 11.80 11.93
N TYR A 241 -16.42 12.35 11.58
CA TYR A 241 -15.80 13.47 12.28
C TYR A 241 -15.52 14.64 11.33
N ASP A 242 -15.69 15.84 11.86
CA ASP A 242 -15.10 17.06 11.33
C ASP A 242 -13.65 17.15 11.78
N VAL A 243 -12.75 17.33 10.83
CA VAL A 243 -11.30 17.49 11.01
C VAL A 243 -10.78 18.76 10.33
N SER A 244 -11.59 19.82 10.26
CA SER A 244 -11.15 21.15 9.84
C SER A 244 -10.03 21.67 10.74
N ASP A 245 -10.18 21.50 12.06
CA ASP A 245 -9.07 21.51 13.01
C ASP A 245 -8.61 20.06 13.22
N CYS A 246 -7.60 19.68 12.46
CA CYS A 246 -7.25 18.28 12.32
C CYS A 246 -6.55 17.70 13.58
N LEU A 247 -6.02 18.56 14.46
CA LEU A 247 -5.53 18.14 15.78
C LEU A 247 -6.68 17.95 16.78
N HIS A 248 -7.85 18.53 16.50
CA HIS A 248 -9.02 18.46 17.34
C HIS A 248 -10.26 17.87 16.61
N PRO A 249 -10.24 16.59 16.18
CA PRO A 249 -11.41 15.98 15.54
C PRO A 249 -12.67 16.09 16.41
N VAL A 250 -13.79 16.47 15.78
CA VAL A 250 -15.10 16.64 16.42
C VAL A 250 -16.08 15.62 15.84
N PRO A 251 -16.71 14.75 16.65
CA PRO A 251 -17.69 13.82 16.13
C PRO A 251 -18.94 14.56 15.61
N LEU A 252 -19.28 14.34 14.34
CA LEU A 252 -20.51 14.78 13.71
C LEU A 252 -21.62 13.73 13.88
N ASN A 253 -21.23 12.46 13.81
CA ASN A 253 -22.05 11.30 14.10
C ASN A 253 -21.18 10.25 14.82
N ALA A 254 -21.76 9.56 15.82
CA ALA A 254 -21.02 8.65 16.67
C ALA A 254 -21.73 7.31 16.87
N SER A 255 -22.25 6.70 15.78
CA SER A 255 -22.59 5.26 15.61
C SER A 255 -23.74 5.00 14.61
N TYR A 256 -23.70 5.63 13.43
CA TYR A 256 -24.63 5.28 12.35
C TYR A 256 -24.58 3.77 12.07
N GLN A 257 -25.75 3.14 11.87
CA GLN A 257 -25.86 1.71 11.60
C GLN A 257 -26.02 1.47 10.11
N SER A 258 -24.96 0.97 9.49
CA SER A 258 -24.95 0.52 8.09
C SER A 258 -25.59 -0.88 7.96
N SER A 259 -25.52 -1.46 6.75
CA SER A 259 -26.10 -2.79 6.50
C SER A 259 -25.16 -3.95 6.81
N GLY A 260 -23.88 -3.72 7.09
CA GLY A 260 -22.89 -4.76 7.39
C GLY A 260 -21.61 -4.20 8.02
N GLY A 261 -20.63 -5.08 8.28
CA GLY A 261 -19.30 -4.68 8.74
C GLY A 261 -18.51 -3.84 7.71
N HIS A 262 -17.31 -3.45 8.10
CA HIS A 262 -16.40 -2.60 7.33
C HIS A 262 -14.98 -3.16 7.43
N HIS A 263 -14.78 -4.34 6.86
CA HIS A 263 -13.42 -4.87 6.74
C HIS A 263 -12.54 -3.88 6.03
N ASP A 264 -13.07 -3.30 4.96
CA ASP A 264 -12.51 -2.17 4.22
C ASP A 264 -13.57 -1.09 3.95
N GLY A 265 -13.15 0.07 3.47
CA GLY A 265 -14.07 1.07 2.96
C GLY A 265 -13.41 2.26 2.28
N TRP A 266 -14.23 3.02 1.56
CA TRP A 266 -13.80 4.14 0.74
C TRP A 266 -14.70 5.34 0.93
N LEU A 267 -14.08 6.50 1.16
CA LEU A 267 -14.78 7.78 1.13
C LEU A 267 -14.59 8.42 -0.25
N SER A 268 -15.70 8.77 -0.91
CA SER A 268 -15.63 9.41 -2.21
C SER A 268 -14.78 10.69 -2.17
N PRO A 269 -14.08 11.05 -3.28
CA PRO A 269 -13.23 12.24 -3.32
C PRO A 269 -13.92 13.55 -2.95
N ASP A 270 -15.25 13.64 -3.12
CA ASP A 270 -16.06 14.80 -2.73
C ASP A 270 -16.50 14.79 -1.25
N GLY A 271 -16.21 13.72 -0.50
CA GLY A 271 -16.54 13.54 0.91
C GLY A 271 -18.02 13.21 1.18
N LYS A 272 -18.82 12.92 0.15
CA LYS A 272 -20.28 12.82 0.29
C LYS A 272 -20.83 11.39 0.27
N THR A 273 -20.01 10.39 -0.01
CA THR A 273 -20.46 9.01 -0.13
C THR A 273 -19.44 8.08 0.53
N TRP A 274 -19.91 7.29 1.50
CA TRP A 274 -19.11 6.24 2.13
C TRP A 274 -19.49 4.88 1.57
N TYR A 275 -18.50 4.11 1.15
CA TYR A 275 -18.63 2.74 0.64
C TYR A 275 -18.00 1.81 1.66
N GLY A 276 -18.77 0.90 2.25
CA GLY A 276 -18.25 -0.08 3.20
C GLY A 276 -18.33 -1.50 2.66
N VAL A 277 -17.25 -2.26 2.88
CA VAL A 277 -17.11 -3.65 2.42
C VAL A 277 -17.08 -4.60 3.62
N PRO A 278 -18.12 -5.43 3.82
CA PRO A 278 -18.09 -6.49 4.81
C PRO A 278 -17.17 -7.66 4.39
N PHE A 279 -16.56 -8.36 5.36
CA PHE A 279 -15.74 -9.53 5.10
C PHE A 279 -15.93 -10.62 6.16
N GLY A 280 -15.81 -11.89 5.77
CA GLY A 280 -15.87 -13.04 6.68
C GLY A 280 -17.28 -13.58 6.95
N THR A 281 -17.39 -14.72 7.66
CA THR A 281 -18.60 -15.56 7.75
C THR A 281 -19.65 -15.16 8.79
N THR A 282 -19.28 -14.27 9.72
CA THR A 282 -20.10 -13.95 10.89
C THR A 282 -19.79 -12.53 11.36
N ALA A 283 -20.70 -11.59 11.17
CA ALA A 283 -20.63 -10.33 11.90
C ALA A 283 -20.81 -10.61 13.41
N LYS A 284 -20.19 -9.81 14.31
CA LYS A 284 -20.34 -9.98 15.77
C LYS A 284 -21.81 -9.91 16.23
N ASP A 285 -22.72 -9.42 15.38
CA ASP A 285 -24.17 -9.33 15.58
C ASP A 285 -24.98 -10.52 15.00
N GLY A 286 -24.32 -11.59 14.53
CA GLY A 286 -24.99 -12.82 14.09
C GLY A 286 -25.46 -12.82 12.62
N GLY A 287 -25.05 -11.85 11.80
CA GLY A 287 -25.26 -11.90 10.35
C GLY A 287 -24.51 -13.06 9.69
N THR A 288 -25.25 -14.01 9.12
CA THR A 288 -24.69 -15.13 8.33
C THR A 288 -24.06 -14.63 7.05
N THR A 289 -22.78 -14.95 6.86
CA THR A 289 -22.10 -14.81 5.58
C THR A 289 -21.67 -16.21 5.20
N LEU A 290 -22.53 -16.92 4.50
CA LEU A 290 -22.19 -18.23 3.97
C LEU A 290 -22.30 -18.16 2.46
N ILE A 291 -21.18 -18.46 1.80
CA ILE A 291 -21.20 -19.51 0.79
C ILE A 291 -21.68 -20.74 1.59
N THR A 292 -22.96 -21.05 1.52
CA THR A 292 -23.51 -22.23 2.18
C THR A 292 -22.73 -23.43 1.69
N GLY A 293 -22.22 -24.21 2.65
CA GLY A 293 -21.49 -25.44 2.40
C GLY A 293 -22.25 -26.31 1.39
N GLY A 294 -21.72 -26.34 0.19
CA GLY A 294 -22.07 -27.27 -0.86
C GLY A 294 -20.76 -27.69 -1.51
N THR A 295 -20.66 -28.96 -1.87
CA THR A 295 -19.69 -29.39 -2.88
C THR A 295 -19.73 -28.40 -4.04
N SER A 296 -18.56 -27.97 -4.56
CA SER A 296 -18.49 -27.26 -5.84
C SER A 296 -19.49 -27.92 -6.81
N PRO A 297 -20.47 -27.18 -7.35
CA PRO A 297 -21.41 -27.76 -8.28
C PRO A 297 -20.62 -28.42 -9.41
N THR A 298 -21.11 -29.54 -9.95
CA THR A 298 -20.55 -30.07 -11.21
C THR A 298 -20.59 -28.96 -12.28
N ASP A 299 -19.75 -29.01 -13.32
CA ASP A 299 -19.70 -27.97 -14.37
C ASP A 299 -21.07 -27.73 -15.07
N ASP A 300 -21.98 -28.69 -14.94
CA ASP A 300 -23.38 -28.63 -15.41
C ASP A 300 -24.31 -27.85 -14.46
N ASN A 301 -23.91 -27.65 -13.19
CA ASN A 301 -24.69 -27.04 -12.11
C ASN A 301 -24.07 -25.74 -11.56
N PHE A 302 -23.04 -25.15 -12.21
CA PHE A 302 -22.37 -23.92 -11.75
C PHE A 302 -23.34 -22.75 -11.48
N ALA A 303 -24.46 -22.68 -12.22
CA ALA A 303 -25.53 -21.69 -12.01
C ALA A 303 -26.22 -21.78 -10.63
N ASN A 304 -25.92 -22.80 -9.81
CA ASN A 304 -26.52 -23.03 -8.49
C ASN A 304 -25.64 -22.56 -7.31
N TYR A 305 -24.57 -21.77 -7.53
CA TYR A 305 -23.95 -21.02 -6.42
C TYR A 305 -25.01 -20.09 -5.80
N THR A 306 -25.67 -20.58 -4.75
CA THR A 306 -26.74 -19.86 -4.08
C THR A 306 -26.10 -18.97 -3.03
N ILE A 307 -25.90 -17.71 -3.40
CA ILE A 307 -25.52 -16.68 -2.44
C ILE A 307 -26.79 -16.31 -1.67
N ASP A 308 -26.71 -16.26 -0.33
CA ASP A 308 -27.80 -15.73 0.48
C ASP A 308 -28.14 -14.32 0.00
N ASN A 309 -29.39 -14.09 -0.41
CA ASN A 309 -29.85 -12.77 -0.86
C ASN A 309 -29.80 -11.71 0.26
N LYS A 310 -29.61 -12.13 1.53
CA LYS A 310 -29.36 -11.23 2.68
C LYS A 310 -27.90 -10.82 2.84
N ARG A 311 -26.96 -11.47 2.13
CA ARG A 311 -25.55 -11.07 2.13
C ARG A 311 -25.42 -9.66 1.56
N VAL A 312 -24.54 -8.88 2.16
CA VAL A 312 -24.13 -7.55 1.69
C VAL A 312 -22.68 -7.65 1.25
N ASP A 313 -22.42 -7.45 -0.04
CA ASP A 313 -21.05 -7.34 -0.57
C ASP A 313 -20.51 -5.92 -0.47
N LEU A 314 -21.41 -4.95 -0.52
CA LEU A 314 -21.11 -3.54 -0.45
C LEU A 314 -22.33 -2.81 0.10
N HIS A 315 -22.13 -1.86 1.01
CA HIS A 315 -23.17 -0.91 1.39
C HIS A 315 -22.68 0.52 1.17
N ILE A 316 -23.61 1.40 0.82
CA ILE A 316 -23.33 2.77 0.39
C ILE A 316 -24.12 3.72 1.27
N THR A 317 -23.43 4.64 1.92
CA THR A 317 -23.99 5.62 2.85
C THR A 317 -23.86 7.02 2.27
N ASN A 318 -24.95 7.77 2.27
CA ASN A 318 -24.99 9.20 1.95
C ASN A 318 -24.45 10.01 3.13
N LEU A 319 -23.49 10.90 2.84
CA LEU A 319 -22.90 11.86 3.75
C LEU A 319 -23.12 13.32 3.29
N ASP A 320 -24.12 13.60 2.47
CA ASP A 320 -24.52 14.98 2.11
C ASP A 320 -24.83 15.81 3.37
N ASP A 321 -25.37 15.17 4.41
CA ASP A 321 -25.42 15.68 5.78
C ASP A 321 -24.67 14.69 6.69
N PRO A 322 -23.38 14.93 6.98
CA PRO A 322 -22.56 13.99 7.76
C PRO A 322 -22.99 13.84 9.22
N LYS A 323 -23.86 14.74 9.74
CA LYS A 323 -24.47 14.58 11.07
C LYS A 323 -25.61 13.56 11.06
N ASN A 324 -26.25 13.38 9.91
CA ASN A 324 -27.37 12.48 9.70
C ASN A 324 -27.11 11.54 8.51
N PRO A 325 -26.13 10.61 8.58
CA PRO A 325 -25.86 9.65 7.52
C PRO A 325 -27.08 8.79 7.18
N LYS A 326 -27.23 8.41 5.91
CA LYS A 326 -28.37 7.60 5.43
C LYS A 326 -27.91 6.51 4.48
N LEU A 327 -28.50 5.31 4.60
CA LEU A 327 -28.26 4.25 3.63
C LEU A 327 -28.79 4.68 2.26
N LEU A 328 -27.97 4.58 1.22
CA LEU A 328 -28.38 4.73 -0.17
C LEU A 328 -28.70 3.39 -0.81
N LEU A 329 -27.82 2.41 -0.62
CA LEU A 329 -27.90 1.13 -1.30
C LEU A 329 -27.16 0.05 -0.50
N SER A 330 -27.74 -1.14 -0.45
CA SER A 330 -27.03 -2.37 -0.10
C SER A 330 -27.00 -3.27 -1.32
N TRP A 331 -25.81 -3.65 -1.73
CA TRP A 331 -25.56 -4.37 -2.97
C TRP A 331 -24.96 -5.75 -2.69
N ASN A 332 -25.33 -6.69 -3.55
CA ASN A 332 -24.87 -8.07 -3.56
C ASN A 332 -24.61 -8.48 -5.01
N ARG A 333 -23.55 -9.25 -5.26
CA ARG A 333 -23.21 -9.74 -6.61
C ARG A 333 -24.27 -10.63 -7.25
N SER A 334 -25.27 -11.13 -6.51
CA SER A 334 -26.45 -11.79 -7.08
C SER A 334 -27.33 -10.85 -7.93
N GLN A 335 -27.16 -9.53 -7.77
CA GLN A 335 -27.80 -8.49 -8.59
C GLN A 335 -27.11 -8.27 -9.94
N LEU A 336 -25.97 -8.92 -10.21
CA LEU A 336 -25.32 -8.87 -11.51
C LEU A 336 -26.20 -9.51 -12.60
N PRO A 337 -26.00 -9.16 -13.89
CA PRO A 337 -26.70 -9.80 -15.00
C PRO A 337 -26.52 -11.32 -15.03
N ASP A 338 -27.49 -12.05 -15.56
CA ASP A 338 -27.45 -13.53 -15.58
C ASP A 338 -26.29 -14.06 -16.43
N GLU A 339 -25.94 -13.38 -17.52
CA GLU A 339 -24.79 -13.69 -18.37
C GLU A 339 -23.44 -13.55 -17.65
N VAL A 340 -23.39 -12.71 -16.61
CA VAL A 340 -22.22 -12.50 -15.75
C VAL A 340 -22.17 -13.59 -14.67
N LYS A 341 -23.27 -13.76 -13.93
CA LYS A 341 -23.34 -14.72 -12.81
C LYS A 341 -23.13 -16.16 -13.28
N ASN A 342 -23.67 -16.51 -14.44
CA ASN A 342 -23.62 -17.87 -14.98
C ASN A 342 -22.40 -18.12 -15.87
N ASN A 343 -21.44 -17.18 -15.94
CA ASN A 343 -20.28 -17.34 -16.80
C ASN A 343 -19.33 -18.42 -16.27
N LYS A 344 -19.10 -19.45 -17.09
CA LYS A 344 -18.30 -20.62 -16.74
C LYS A 344 -16.78 -20.39 -16.80
N ASN A 345 -16.32 -19.30 -17.43
CA ASN A 345 -14.90 -18.99 -17.59
C ASN A 345 -14.35 -18.26 -16.36
N TRP A 346 -15.04 -17.21 -15.91
CA TRP A 346 -14.57 -16.35 -14.83
C TRP A 346 -15.31 -16.51 -13.51
N ARG A 347 -16.42 -17.26 -13.48
CA ARG A 347 -17.00 -17.84 -12.25
C ARG A 347 -17.14 -16.91 -11.03
N ILE A 348 -17.45 -15.62 -11.22
CA ILE A 348 -17.46 -14.59 -10.15
C ILE A 348 -18.27 -14.96 -8.89
N MET A 349 -19.30 -15.79 -9.04
CA MET A 349 -20.14 -16.25 -7.92
C MET A 349 -19.39 -17.17 -6.94
N ALA A 350 -18.27 -17.76 -7.35
CA ALA A 350 -17.41 -18.58 -6.49
C ALA A 350 -16.47 -17.75 -5.60
N ALA A 351 -16.34 -16.45 -5.86
CA ALA A 351 -15.48 -15.59 -5.03
C ALA A 351 -16.00 -15.48 -3.60
N THR A 352 -15.08 -15.48 -2.66
CA THR A 352 -15.37 -15.53 -1.23
C THR A 352 -15.96 -14.22 -0.75
N ASN A 353 -15.35 -13.07 -1.08
CA ASN A 353 -15.77 -11.73 -0.66
C ASN A 353 -15.49 -10.67 -1.73
N ILE A 354 -15.97 -9.46 -1.51
CA ILE A 354 -15.30 -8.26 -2.03
C ILE A 354 -14.33 -7.86 -0.92
N HIS A 355 -13.10 -7.52 -1.28
CA HIS A 355 -12.10 -7.14 -0.28
C HIS A 355 -12.06 -5.63 -0.10
N ASP A 356 -11.90 -4.90 -1.20
CA ASP A 356 -11.64 -3.47 -1.25
C ASP A 356 -12.50 -2.80 -2.33
N VAL A 357 -12.64 -1.49 -2.21
CA VAL A 357 -13.42 -0.62 -3.07
C VAL A 357 -12.70 0.71 -3.27
N SER A 358 -12.70 1.21 -4.50
CA SER A 358 -12.31 2.61 -4.78
C SER A 358 -13.13 3.22 -5.89
N THR A 359 -12.96 4.52 -6.10
CA THR A 359 -13.63 5.25 -7.20
C THR A 359 -12.64 5.99 -8.07
N ASN A 360 -13.08 6.35 -9.28
CA ASN A 360 -12.42 7.39 -10.04
C ASN A 360 -12.70 8.79 -9.42
N PRO A 361 -12.03 9.87 -9.85
CA PRO A 361 -12.13 11.18 -9.21
C PRO A 361 -13.53 11.79 -9.19
N ASP A 362 -14.37 11.49 -10.19
CA ASP A 362 -15.75 11.98 -10.26
C ASP A 362 -16.77 11.09 -9.52
N GLY A 363 -16.32 9.95 -8.97
CA GLY A 363 -17.15 8.99 -8.25
C GLY A 363 -18.13 8.19 -9.13
N THR A 364 -18.09 8.34 -10.46
CA THR A 364 -19.04 7.69 -11.39
C THR A 364 -18.61 6.28 -11.80
N ARG A 365 -17.42 5.86 -11.42
CA ARG A 365 -16.96 4.47 -11.48
C ARG A 365 -16.58 3.96 -10.12
N LEU A 366 -16.94 2.71 -9.87
CA LEU A 366 -16.58 1.95 -8.70
C LEU A 366 -15.73 0.75 -9.13
N TYR A 367 -14.61 0.57 -8.48
CA TYR A 367 -13.66 -0.52 -8.71
C TYR A 367 -13.67 -1.41 -7.48
N LEU A 368 -13.97 -2.70 -7.66
CA LEU A 368 -14.12 -3.65 -6.57
C LEU A 368 -13.09 -4.77 -6.72
N ALA A 369 -12.31 -4.99 -5.65
CA ALA A 369 -11.40 -6.11 -5.55
C ALA A 369 -12.18 -7.39 -5.22
N VAL A 370 -12.37 -8.25 -6.22
CA VAL A 370 -13.13 -9.48 -6.05
C VAL A 370 -12.21 -10.57 -5.52
N TYR A 371 -12.37 -10.89 -4.24
CA TYR A 371 -11.52 -11.83 -3.52
C TYR A 371 -11.92 -13.28 -3.85
N GLY A 372 -11.17 -13.91 -4.75
CA GLY A 372 -11.33 -15.30 -5.19
C GLY A 372 -10.18 -16.23 -4.76
N GLY A 373 -9.24 -15.79 -3.92
CA GLY A 373 -8.13 -16.65 -3.54
C GLY A 373 -8.57 -17.89 -2.78
N GLY A 374 -8.02 -19.04 -3.18
CA GLY A 374 -8.24 -20.28 -2.48
C GLY A 374 -7.38 -20.35 -1.20
N GLY A 375 -8.03 -20.57 -0.06
CA GLY A 375 -7.33 -20.88 1.18
C GLY A 375 -7.87 -20.12 2.38
N GLN A 376 -8.81 -20.74 3.10
CA GLN A 376 -9.07 -20.64 4.55
C GLN A 376 -9.26 -19.28 5.25
N VAL A 377 -9.12 -18.11 4.62
CA VAL A 377 -9.43 -16.83 5.31
C VAL A 377 -10.93 -16.72 5.61
N ALA A 378 -11.78 -17.47 4.89
CA ALA A 378 -13.11 -17.86 5.35
C ALA A 378 -13.00 -19.20 6.11
N GLY A 379 -13.06 -19.14 7.44
CA GLY A 379 -12.92 -20.30 8.31
C GLY A 379 -13.75 -21.51 7.90
N ASN A 380 -13.18 -22.71 8.07
CA ASN A 380 -13.84 -24.01 7.95
C ASN A 380 -14.51 -24.34 6.60
N LEU A 381 -13.84 -24.14 5.47
CA LEU A 381 -14.24 -24.81 4.23
C LEU A 381 -13.76 -26.28 4.21
N PRO A 382 -14.63 -27.24 3.83
CA PRO A 382 -14.31 -28.67 3.80
C PRO A 382 -13.22 -29.02 2.78
N THR A 383 -12.68 -30.23 2.91
CA THR A 383 -11.57 -30.79 2.12
C THR A 383 -11.72 -30.43 0.64
N PRO A 384 -10.82 -29.62 0.09
CA PRO A 384 -11.12 -28.96 -1.17
C PRO A 384 -10.77 -29.86 -2.35
N THR A 385 -11.77 -30.13 -3.19
CA THR A 385 -11.60 -30.83 -4.47
C THR A 385 -10.93 -29.89 -5.49
N THR A 386 -10.19 -30.44 -6.46
CA THR A 386 -9.47 -29.66 -7.49
C THR A 386 -10.38 -28.68 -8.26
N THR A 387 -11.67 -29.01 -8.43
CA THR A 387 -12.66 -28.17 -9.11
C THR A 387 -13.00 -26.90 -8.33
N PHE A 388 -13.19 -27.01 -7.00
CA PHE A 388 -13.51 -25.84 -6.16
C PHE A 388 -12.40 -24.80 -6.17
N TRP A 389 -11.15 -25.26 -6.16
CA TRP A 389 -9.97 -24.40 -6.25
C TRP A 389 -9.91 -23.62 -7.55
N ARG A 390 -10.11 -24.30 -8.69
CA ARG A 390 -10.14 -23.66 -10.02
C ARG A 390 -11.19 -22.55 -10.07
N ASP A 391 -12.37 -22.82 -9.52
CA ASP A 391 -13.49 -21.90 -9.58
C ASP A 391 -13.24 -20.62 -8.76
N GLN A 392 -12.66 -20.75 -7.56
CA GLN A 392 -12.25 -19.61 -6.75
C GLN A 392 -11.16 -18.79 -7.46
N THR A 393 -10.12 -19.47 -7.95
CA THR A 393 -9.01 -18.81 -8.65
C THR A 393 -9.48 -17.96 -9.83
N CYS A 394 -10.45 -18.42 -10.63
CA CYS A 394 -10.96 -17.62 -11.75
C CYS A 394 -12.02 -16.58 -11.34
N ALA A 395 -12.65 -16.72 -10.18
CA ALA A 395 -13.50 -15.67 -9.60
C ALA A 395 -12.71 -14.46 -9.06
N ASN A 396 -11.40 -14.60 -8.98
CA ASN A 396 -10.45 -13.61 -8.49
C ASN A 396 -10.18 -12.57 -9.57
N GLY A 397 -10.37 -11.29 -9.25
CA GLY A 397 -10.27 -10.25 -10.26
C GLY A 397 -10.71 -8.86 -9.86
N LEU A 398 -10.94 -8.03 -10.88
CA LEU A 398 -11.43 -6.65 -10.77
C LEU A 398 -12.84 -6.55 -11.36
N LEU A 399 -13.80 -6.08 -10.57
CA LEU A 399 -15.15 -5.75 -11.02
C LEU A 399 -15.30 -4.23 -11.16
N ILE A 400 -15.70 -3.77 -12.35
CA ILE A 400 -15.96 -2.36 -12.63
C ILE A 400 -17.48 -2.15 -12.70
N MET A 401 -17.97 -1.16 -11.94
CA MET A 401 -19.38 -0.79 -11.89
C MET A 401 -19.55 0.71 -12.19
N ASP A 402 -20.67 1.06 -12.81
CA ASP A 402 -21.11 2.45 -12.98
C ASP A 402 -21.94 2.86 -11.76
N SER A 403 -21.42 3.85 -11.03
CA SER A 403 -21.99 4.46 -9.83
C SER A 403 -22.62 5.83 -10.09
N SER A 404 -22.88 6.19 -11.35
CA SER A 404 -23.47 7.49 -11.73
C SER A 404 -24.80 7.79 -11.02
N ASP A 405 -25.64 6.79 -10.77
CA ASP A 405 -26.92 6.98 -10.08
C ASP A 405 -26.70 7.38 -8.61
N ILE A 406 -25.62 6.87 -7.99
CA ILE A 406 -25.21 7.22 -6.62
C ILE A 406 -24.75 8.67 -6.56
N VAL A 407 -23.84 9.07 -7.47
CA VAL A 407 -23.33 10.45 -7.55
C VAL A 407 -24.47 11.45 -7.80
N LYS A 408 -25.39 11.10 -8.70
CA LYS A 408 -26.54 11.96 -9.06
C LYS A 408 -27.65 11.97 -8.01
N ARG A 409 -27.54 11.16 -6.95
CA ARG A 409 -28.61 10.96 -5.95
C ARG A 409 -29.94 10.60 -6.62
N ALA A 410 -29.89 9.71 -7.61
CA ALA A 410 -31.10 9.25 -8.30
C ALA A 410 -32.08 8.60 -7.30
N ALA A 411 -33.38 8.70 -7.57
CA ALA A 411 -34.37 7.93 -6.84
C ALA A 411 -34.15 6.43 -7.11
N ASP A 412 -34.06 5.61 -6.06
CA ASP A 412 -33.74 4.17 -6.13
C ASP A 412 -32.45 3.88 -6.94
N PRO A 413 -31.28 4.35 -6.47
CA PRO A 413 -30.06 4.30 -7.26
C PRO A 413 -29.58 2.85 -7.47
N LYS A 414 -29.04 2.56 -8.66
CA LYS A 414 -28.50 1.24 -9.00
C LYS A 414 -27.00 1.32 -9.28
N LEU A 415 -26.27 0.27 -8.90
CA LEU A 415 -24.94 -0.01 -9.45
C LEU A 415 -25.10 -0.85 -10.71
N LYS A 416 -24.59 -0.35 -11.83
CA LYS A 416 -24.72 -1.01 -13.13
C LYS A 416 -23.40 -1.70 -13.49
N TYR A 417 -23.48 -2.93 -13.97
CA TYR A 417 -22.31 -3.67 -14.42
C TYR A 417 -21.63 -2.99 -15.62
N VAL A 418 -20.30 -2.90 -15.58
CA VAL A 418 -19.48 -2.44 -16.73
C VAL A 418 -18.65 -3.61 -17.27
N SER A 419 -17.80 -4.20 -16.44
CA SER A 419 -16.95 -5.34 -16.81
C SER A 419 -16.48 -6.11 -15.59
N PHE A 420 -16.00 -7.33 -15.83
CA PHE A 420 -15.15 -8.04 -14.88
C PHE A 420 -13.90 -8.53 -15.60
N LEU A 421 -12.76 -8.35 -14.96
CA LEU A 421 -11.49 -8.89 -15.39
C LEU A 421 -11.09 -10.01 -14.44
N SER A 422 -11.26 -11.26 -14.88
CA SER A 422 -10.67 -12.39 -14.17
C SER A 422 -9.18 -12.40 -14.38
N TRP A 423 -8.43 -12.77 -13.36
CA TRP A 423 -7.01 -13.05 -13.56
C TRP A 423 -6.75 -14.28 -14.43
N CYS A 424 -7.73 -15.19 -14.56
CA CYS A 424 -7.63 -16.29 -15.51
C CYS A 424 -7.72 -15.83 -16.98
N ASP A 425 -8.29 -14.66 -17.26
CA ASP A 425 -8.48 -14.18 -18.63
C ASP A 425 -7.18 -13.64 -19.25
N GLN A 426 -6.24 -13.17 -18.42
CA GLN A 426 -5.03 -12.49 -18.88
C GLN A 426 -3.83 -12.89 -18.01
N GLN A 427 -2.88 -13.58 -18.63
CA GLN A 427 -1.65 -14.01 -17.98
C GLN A 427 -0.47 -13.13 -18.40
N PRO A 428 0.15 -12.40 -17.46
CA PRO A 428 1.24 -11.49 -17.81
C PRO A 428 2.64 -12.14 -17.81
N ASN A 429 2.87 -13.31 -17.20
CA ASN A 429 4.21 -13.90 -17.10
C ASN A 429 4.28 -15.40 -17.51
N PRO A 430 5.00 -15.74 -18.60
CA PRO A 430 5.16 -17.12 -19.10
C PRO A 430 6.14 -18.00 -18.29
N GLU A 431 6.94 -17.45 -17.37
CA GLU A 431 7.88 -18.23 -16.53
C GLU A 431 7.17 -19.33 -15.72
N PHE A 432 5.90 -19.08 -15.37
CA PHE A 432 5.07 -20.02 -14.61
C PHE A 432 4.54 -21.18 -15.47
N GLU A 433 4.48 -21.04 -16.81
CA GLU A 433 4.06 -22.12 -17.71
C GLU A 433 5.14 -23.22 -17.84
N GLN A 434 6.42 -22.90 -17.61
CA GLN A 434 7.56 -23.78 -17.91
C GLN A 434 8.02 -24.67 -16.75
N GLY A 435 7.64 -24.35 -15.50
CA GLY A 435 8.14 -25.03 -14.29
C GLY A 435 7.43 -26.33 -13.88
N GLY A 436 6.58 -26.91 -14.73
CA GLY A 436 5.77 -28.09 -14.38
C GLY A 436 4.58 -27.81 -13.44
N TYR A 437 4.40 -26.55 -13.03
CA TYR A 437 3.25 -26.08 -12.26
C TYR A 437 2.20 -25.53 -13.22
N ALA A 438 1.26 -26.35 -13.67
CA ALA A 438 0.19 -25.95 -14.60
C ALA A 438 -0.86 -24.97 -14.00
N ARG A 439 -0.50 -24.15 -12.99
CA ARG A 439 -1.41 -23.19 -12.35
C ARG A 439 -1.18 -21.80 -12.91
N MET A 440 -2.29 -21.24 -13.40
CA MET A 440 -2.37 -20.27 -14.49
C MET A 440 -2.50 -18.81 -14.04
N THR A 441 -2.39 -18.50 -12.75
CA THR A 441 -2.63 -17.15 -12.17
C THR A 441 -1.98 -17.04 -10.78
N SER A 442 -2.03 -15.85 -10.17
CA SER A 442 -1.74 -15.69 -8.73
C SER A 442 -2.47 -16.74 -7.88
N THR A 443 -1.73 -17.27 -6.91
CA THR A 443 -2.26 -18.12 -5.85
C THR A 443 -2.83 -17.33 -4.67
N ALA A 444 -2.55 -16.03 -4.62
CA ALA A 444 -3.12 -15.09 -3.67
C ALA A 444 -4.47 -14.52 -4.21
N ALA A 445 -5.20 -13.79 -3.38
CA ALA A 445 -6.54 -13.24 -3.64
C ALA A 445 -6.49 -11.75 -3.98
N THR A 446 -7.43 -11.19 -4.74
CA THR A 446 -7.45 -9.74 -5.00
C THR A 446 -7.68 -9.05 -3.67
N HIS A 447 -6.86 -8.05 -3.40
CA HIS A 447 -6.85 -7.37 -2.12
C HIS A 447 -7.22 -5.91 -2.27
N ALA A 448 -6.28 -5.04 -2.67
CA ALA A 448 -6.53 -3.63 -2.84
C ALA A 448 -6.65 -3.25 -4.32
N THR A 449 -7.43 -2.22 -4.62
CA THR A 449 -7.59 -1.71 -5.98
C THR A 449 -7.83 -0.22 -6.00
N GLU A 450 -6.97 0.53 -6.70
CA GLU A 450 -7.09 1.98 -6.74
C GLU A 450 -6.88 2.58 -8.13
N TRP A 451 -7.63 3.65 -8.41
CA TRP A 451 -7.47 4.45 -9.63
C TRP A 451 -6.27 5.39 -9.56
N VAL A 452 -5.59 5.51 -10.71
CA VAL A 452 -4.54 6.51 -10.97
C VAL A 452 -4.66 7.09 -12.37
N ARG A 453 -4.19 8.33 -12.52
CA ARG A 453 -3.75 8.88 -13.80
C ARG A 453 -2.23 8.82 -13.85
N HIS A 454 -1.72 8.06 -14.81
CA HIS A 454 -0.29 7.88 -15.01
C HIS A 454 0.34 9.07 -15.73
N VAL A 455 1.66 9.25 -15.62
CA VAL A 455 2.39 10.35 -16.29
C VAL A 455 2.30 10.35 -17.81
N ASN A 456 1.92 9.24 -18.43
CA ASN A 456 1.61 9.20 -19.88
C ASN A 456 0.23 9.79 -20.24
N GLY A 457 -0.54 10.24 -19.24
CA GLY A 457 -1.86 10.84 -19.40
C GLY A 457 -3.03 9.85 -19.46
N LYS A 458 -2.78 8.54 -19.46
CA LYS A 458 -3.83 7.50 -19.40
C LYS A 458 -4.23 7.19 -17.97
N GLU A 459 -5.43 6.62 -17.83
CA GLU A 459 -5.99 6.17 -16.57
C GLU A 459 -5.81 4.66 -16.43
N TYR A 460 -5.48 4.24 -15.21
CA TYR A 460 -5.22 2.86 -14.87
C TYR A 460 -5.85 2.51 -13.52
N ILE A 461 -6.01 1.22 -13.30
CA ILE A 461 -6.18 0.64 -11.97
C ILE A 461 -4.88 -0.03 -11.57
N VAL A 462 -4.40 0.26 -10.36
CA VAL A 462 -3.34 -0.51 -9.73
C VAL A 462 -3.98 -1.40 -8.67
N SER A 463 -3.69 -2.70 -8.72
CA SER A 463 -4.26 -3.67 -7.79
C SER A 463 -3.20 -4.60 -7.23
N THR A 464 -3.40 -5.06 -5.99
CA THR A 464 -2.53 -6.00 -5.28
C THR A 464 -3.26 -7.27 -4.90
N ASP A 465 -2.49 -8.26 -4.47
CA ASP A 465 -3.00 -9.51 -3.93
C ASP A 465 -2.93 -9.58 -2.40
N GLU A 466 -3.54 -10.57 -1.78
CA GLU A 466 -3.34 -10.93 -0.37
C GLU A 466 -3.54 -12.44 -0.20
N SER A 467 -2.91 -12.97 0.84
CA SER A 467 -3.02 -14.27 1.46
C SER A 467 -1.84 -15.16 1.12
N TYR A 468 -1.51 -16.01 2.09
CA TYR A 468 -0.61 -17.09 1.79
C TYR A 468 -1.32 -18.03 0.84
N ALA A 469 -0.66 -18.44 -0.23
CA ALA A 469 -0.83 -19.83 -0.60
C ALA A 469 -0.37 -20.63 0.62
N LEU A 470 -1.31 -21.25 1.34
CA LEU A 470 -1.15 -22.34 2.33
C LEU A 470 -1.33 -22.00 3.81
N THR A 471 -2.50 -22.36 4.31
CA THR A 471 -2.66 -23.04 5.60
C THR A 471 -3.11 -24.49 5.45
N THR A 472 -3.25 -25.02 4.23
CA THR A 472 -3.46 -26.46 4.05
C THR A 472 -2.10 -27.14 4.09
N SER A 473 -1.98 -28.12 4.98
CA SER A 473 -0.94 -29.16 4.94
C SER A 473 -0.59 -29.59 3.52
N ASP A 474 0.64 -30.04 3.33
CA ASP A 474 1.38 -30.50 2.13
C ASP A 474 0.59 -31.36 1.11
N THR A 475 -0.56 -30.89 0.66
CA THR A 475 -1.52 -31.67 -0.12
C THR A 475 -1.09 -31.88 -1.57
N ASN A 476 0.13 -31.49 -1.93
CA ASN A 476 0.82 -31.86 -3.17
C ASN A 476 2.36 -32.00 -2.98
N GLY A 477 2.86 -32.17 -1.75
CA GLY A 477 4.31 -32.39 -1.48
C GLY A 477 5.25 -31.18 -1.65
N LEU A 478 4.75 -29.96 -1.88
CA LEU A 478 5.58 -28.76 -2.08
C LEU A 478 5.58 -27.84 -0.85
N PRO A 479 6.74 -27.29 -0.42
CA PRO A 479 6.85 -26.36 0.70
C PRO A 479 6.07 -25.05 0.50
N ASN A 480 5.68 -24.41 1.61
CA ASN A 480 4.79 -23.27 1.53
C ASN A 480 5.37 -22.04 0.83
N GLN A 481 6.68 -21.87 0.95
CA GLN A 481 7.43 -20.80 0.33
C GLN A 481 7.32 -20.82 -1.20
N CYS A 482 7.14 -22.00 -1.79
CA CYS A 482 7.10 -22.17 -3.25
C CYS A 482 5.73 -21.93 -3.88
N LYS A 483 4.67 -21.83 -3.08
CA LYS A 483 3.32 -21.59 -3.62
C LYS A 483 2.92 -20.13 -3.53
N GLN A 484 3.64 -19.30 -2.77
CA GLN A 484 3.30 -17.89 -2.62
C GLN A 484 3.59 -17.13 -3.92
N GLN A 485 2.54 -16.59 -4.54
CA GLN A 485 2.62 -15.81 -5.78
C GLN A 485 1.70 -14.61 -5.66
N SER A 486 2.26 -13.47 -5.27
CA SER A 486 1.53 -12.23 -5.01
C SER A 486 2.10 -11.10 -5.85
N PHE A 487 1.22 -10.36 -6.54
CA PHE A 487 1.58 -9.38 -7.56
C PHE A 487 0.92 -8.03 -7.32
N GLY A 488 1.61 -6.97 -7.70
CA GLY A 488 1.00 -5.70 -8.08
C GLY A 488 0.70 -5.71 -9.57
N ARG A 489 -0.46 -5.23 -10.00
CA ARG A 489 -0.88 -5.20 -11.42
C ARG A 489 -1.20 -3.78 -11.84
N MET A 490 -0.71 -3.38 -13.01
CA MET A 490 -1.15 -2.18 -13.72
C MET A 490 -2.18 -2.59 -14.77
N ILE A 491 -3.39 -2.02 -14.70
CA ILE A 491 -4.54 -2.39 -15.54
C ILE A 491 -4.99 -1.18 -16.34
N ASP A 492 -4.81 -1.20 -17.67
CA ASP A 492 -5.29 -0.16 -18.58
C ASP A 492 -6.82 -0.24 -18.67
N ILE A 493 -7.47 0.89 -18.35
CA ILE A 493 -8.93 1.06 -18.38
C ILE A 493 -9.38 2.06 -19.46
N SER A 494 -8.54 2.32 -20.47
CA SER A 494 -8.90 3.16 -21.63
C SER A 494 -10.14 2.63 -22.37
N ASP A 495 -10.37 1.31 -22.32
CA ASP A 495 -11.65 0.67 -22.61
C ASP A 495 -12.10 -0.09 -21.36
N GLU A 496 -12.90 0.57 -20.53
CA GLU A 496 -13.42 0.01 -19.28
C GLU A 496 -14.29 -1.23 -19.46
N LYS A 497 -14.75 -1.56 -20.68
CA LYS A 497 -15.47 -2.80 -20.95
C LYS A 497 -14.54 -3.98 -21.20
N HIS A 498 -13.29 -3.71 -21.55
CA HIS A 498 -12.26 -4.71 -21.83
C HIS A 498 -10.93 -4.29 -21.18
N PRO A 499 -10.89 -4.13 -19.84
CA PRO A 499 -9.69 -3.74 -19.12
C PRO A 499 -8.55 -4.75 -19.37
N LYS A 500 -7.30 -4.28 -19.37
CA LYS A 500 -6.13 -5.11 -19.67
C LYS A 500 -5.02 -4.98 -18.65
N ILE A 501 -4.53 -6.10 -18.13
CA ILE A 501 -3.28 -6.13 -17.37
C ILE A 501 -2.15 -5.83 -18.35
N VAL A 502 -1.46 -4.70 -18.15
CA VAL A 502 -0.36 -4.26 -19.01
C VAL A 502 1.01 -4.51 -18.40
N GLY A 503 1.09 -4.69 -17.09
CA GLY A 503 2.33 -5.00 -16.39
C GLY A 503 2.10 -5.53 -14.98
N THR A 504 3.09 -6.26 -14.48
CA THR A 504 3.07 -6.82 -13.13
C THR A 504 4.35 -6.53 -12.37
N TYR A 505 4.20 -6.11 -11.12
CA TYR A 505 5.27 -6.03 -10.15
C TYR A 505 5.24 -7.28 -9.29
N GLU A 506 6.36 -8.01 -9.27
CA GLU A 506 6.59 -9.14 -8.38
C GLU A 506 7.96 -9.02 -7.75
N GLN A 507 8.06 -9.41 -6.49
CA GLN A 507 9.35 -9.59 -5.82
C GLN A 507 9.92 -10.93 -6.24
N ASP A 508 11.25 -11.04 -6.34
CA ASP A 508 11.87 -12.26 -6.85
C ASP A 508 11.53 -13.49 -6.00
N ALA A 509 11.29 -13.33 -4.70
CA ALA A 509 10.82 -14.39 -3.80
C ALA A 509 9.44 -14.99 -4.17
N ASN A 510 8.67 -14.36 -5.06
CA ASN A 510 7.41 -14.90 -5.57
C ASN A 510 7.56 -15.66 -6.91
N LYS A 511 8.79 -15.75 -7.45
CA LYS A 511 9.07 -16.46 -8.71
C LYS A 511 9.26 -17.95 -8.49
N ALA A 512 8.81 -18.77 -9.43
CA ALA A 512 8.95 -20.22 -9.35
C ALA A 512 10.42 -20.68 -9.39
N SER A 513 11.27 -19.97 -10.15
CA SER A 513 12.69 -20.31 -10.35
C SER A 513 13.52 -20.27 -9.06
N VAL A 514 13.14 -19.46 -8.07
CA VAL A 514 13.88 -19.32 -6.80
C VAL A 514 13.41 -20.29 -5.71
N CYS A 515 12.35 -21.07 -5.94
CA CYS A 515 11.76 -21.98 -4.95
C CYS A 515 12.81 -22.90 -4.26
N PRO A 516 13.74 -23.57 -4.98
CA PRO A 516 14.74 -24.42 -4.31
C PRO A 516 15.58 -23.65 -3.28
N THR A 517 15.96 -22.41 -3.58
CA THR A 517 16.69 -21.52 -2.66
C THR A 517 15.84 -21.18 -1.44
N LEU A 518 14.58 -20.76 -1.64
CA LEU A 518 13.68 -20.41 -0.55
C LEU A 518 13.42 -21.58 0.41
N VAL A 519 13.37 -22.81 -0.12
CA VAL A 519 13.20 -24.04 0.67
C VAL A 519 14.45 -24.33 1.50
N ALA A 520 15.64 -24.19 0.90
CA ALA A 520 16.90 -24.43 1.57
C ALA A 520 17.17 -23.42 2.70
N GLU A 521 16.88 -22.14 2.45
CA GLU A 521 17.09 -21.06 3.42
C GLU A 521 15.99 -21.01 4.50
N GLY A 522 14.76 -21.39 4.12
CA GLY A 522 13.56 -21.22 4.93
C GLY A 522 13.33 -19.75 5.32
N GLY A 523 12.32 -19.48 6.15
CA GLY A 523 11.99 -18.11 6.58
C GLY A 523 10.78 -17.54 5.84
N ASN A 524 10.75 -16.21 5.68
CA ASN A 524 9.55 -15.50 5.24
C ASN A 524 9.63 -15.12 3.75
N VAL A 525 8.50 -15.30 3.06
CA VAL A 525 8.27 -14.84 1.68
C VAL A 525 7.31 -13.63 1.74
N PRO A 526 7.52 -12.59 0.92
CA PRO A 526 6.75 -11.37 1.03
C PRO A 526 5.39 -11.51 0.33
N MET A 527 4.53 -10.54 0.58
CA MET A 527 3.21 -10.47 -0.03
C MET A 527 2.86 -9.00 -0.17
N VAL A 528 2.85 -8.48 -1.40
CA VAL A 528 2.26 -7.15 -1.61
C VAL A 528 0.82 -7.20 -1.12
N HIS A 529 0.37 -6.16 -0.42
CA HIS A 529 -0.87 -6.20 0.35
C HIS A 529 -1.64 -4.92 0.10
N TYR A 530 -1.37 -3.82 0.80
CA TYR A 530 -1.91 -2.49 0.48
C TYR A 530 -0.95 -1.66 -0.38
N LEU A 531 -1.44 -0.53 -0.91
CA LEU A 531 -0.70 0.25 -1.88
C LEU A 531 -0.99 1.76 -1.77
N ASN A 532 -0.06 2.58 -2.24
CA ASN A 532 -0.31 4.00 -2.54
C ASN A 532 0.68 4.50 -3.60
N PHE A 533 0.69 5.80 -3.87
CA PHE A 533 1.44 6.40 -4.97
C PHE A 533 2.19 7.66 -4.53
N ASP A 534 3.11 8.12 -5.38
CA ASP A 534 3.71 9.45 -5.26
C ASP A 534 2.73 10.57 -5.62
N ASP A 535 2.02 10.44 -6.75
CA ASP A 535 0.94 11.35 -7.13
C ASP A 535 -0.15 10.58 -7.88
N ARG A 536 -1.33 10.42 -7.29
CA ARG A 536 -2.45 9.70 -7.91
C ARG A 536 -2.85 10.27 -9.28
N ASN A 537 -2.66 11.57 -9.53
CA ASN A 537 -3.05 12.24 -10.78
C ASN A 537 -1.89 12.36 -11.79
N HIS A 538 -0.68 12.01 -11.38
CA HIS A 538 0.52 12.05 -12.21
C HIS A 538 1.49 10.93 -11.80
N MET A 539 0.96 9.71 -11.71
CA MET A 539 1.62 8.61 -11.03
C MET A 539 2.85 8.13 -11.78
N ARG A 540 3.96 7.98 -11.03
CA ARG A 540 5.21 7.37 -11.49
C ARG A 540 5.64 6.23 -10.58
N VAL A 541 5.38 6.34 -9.29
CA VAL A 541 5.83 5.38 -8.29
C VAL A 541 4.64 4.78 -7.58
N ALA A 542 4.60 3.46 -7.50
CA ALA A 542 3.72 2.74 -6.58
C ALA A 542 4.52 2.33 -5.35
N VAL A 543 3.87 2.39 -4.19
CA VAL A 543 4.43 2.03 -2.90
C VAL A 543 3.58 0.91 -2.33
N TYR A 544 4.19 -0.26 -2.12
CA TYR A 544 3.50 -1.44 -1.65
C TYR A 544 3.85 -1.72 -0.19
N ALA A 545 2.84 -1.92 0.65
CA ALA A 545 3.02 -2.60 1.93
C ALA A 545 3.08 -4.10 1.68
N ALA A 546 4.28 -4.69 1.84
CA ALA A 546 4.56 -6.06 1.43
C ALA A 546 4.64 -7.06 2.59
N ALA A 547 3.84 -6.86 3.65
CA ALA A 547 3.82 -7.67 4.86
C ALA A 547 5.21 -7.78 5.51
N SER A 548 5.75 -8.99 5.64
CA SER A 548 7.11 -9.26 6.14
C SER A 548 8.18 -8.66 5.23
N GLY A 549 7.87 -8.47 3.94
CA GLY A 549 8.72 -7.79 2.98
C GLY A 549 8.86 -6.29 3.21
N GLY A 550 8.20 -5.69 4.21
CA GLY A 550 8.34 -4.25 4.48
C GLY A 550 7.68 -3.37 3.40
N ILE A 551 8.15 -2.13 3.24
CA ILE A 551 7.66 -1.21 2.22
C ILE A 551 8.53 -1.32 0.97
N ARG A 552 7.90 -1.44 -0.20
CA ARG A 552 8.57 -1.52 -1.51
C ARG A 552 8.16 -0.35 -2.39
N PHE A 553 9.14 0.27 -3.05
CA PHE A 553 8.92 1.37 -3.99
C PHE A 553 9.22 0.87 -5.40
N ALA A 554 8.23 0.95 -6.29
CA ALA A 554 8.33 0.51 -7.67
C ALA A 554 8.11 1.68 -8.63
N ASP A 555 9.08 1.94 -9.51
CA ASP A 555 8.92 2.85 -10.64
C ASP A 555 8.08 2.17 -11.72
N TRP A 556 6.98 2.83 -12.10
CA TRP A 556 6.01 2.44 -13.09
C TRP A 556 5.95 3.41 -14.27
N THR A 557 6.93 4.31 -14.42
CA THR A 557 7.00 5.26 -15.56
C THR A 557 6.83 4.54 -16.90
N ASP A 558 7.32 3.30 -17.02
CA ASP A 558 6.85 2.35 -18.02
C ASP A 558 5.81 1.40 -17.38
N PRO A 559 4.51 1.50 -17.76
CA PRO A 559 3.45 0.71 -17.16
C PRO A 559 3.56 -0.80 -17.48
N THR A 560 4.45 -1.20 -18.39
CA THR A 560 4.65 -2.60 -18.78
C THR A 560 5.88 -3.25 -18.13
N SER A 561 6.77 -2.45 -17.54
CA SER A 561 8.05 -2.92 -17.02
C SER A 561 8.39 -2.20 -15.71
N PRO A 562 7.70 -2.55 -14.60
CA PRO A 562 7.98 -1.94 -13.31
C PRO A 562 9.35 -2.32 -12.77
N LYS A 563 9.97 -1.41 -12.01
CA LYS A 563 11.30 -1.63 -11.42
C LYS A 563 11.30 -1.25 -9.95
N GLU A 564 11.76 -2.16 -9.08
CA GLU A 564 11.99 -1.81 -7.68
C GLU A 564 13.16 -0.80 -7.59
N ILE A 565 12.87 0.35 -6.98
CA ILE A 565 13.79 1.50 -6.82
C ILE A 565 14.21 1.73 -5.37
N GLY A 566 13.58 1.02 -4.43
CA GLY A 566 13.92 1.10 -3.02
C GLY A 566 13.01 0.25 -2.15
N TYR A 567 13.45 0.00 -0.92
CA TYR A 567 12.68 -0.71 0.08
C TYR A 567 13.11 -0.38 1.50
N TYR A 568 12.21 -0.62 2.46
CA TYR A 568 12.49 -0.58 3.89
C TYR A 568 11.80 -1.74 4.61
N VAL A 569 12.60 -2.65 5.14
CA VAL A 569 12.20 -3.76 6.02
C VAL A 569 12.61 -3.39 7.44
N ALA A 570 11.64 -3.20 8.32
CA ALA A 570 11.92 -2.84 9.70
C ALA A 570 12.63 -3.97 10.45
N ARG A 571 13.53 -3.60 11.36
CA ARG A 571 14.06 -4.51 12.38
C ARG A 571 12.93 -5.13 13.19
N ARG A 572 13.21 -6.26 13.82
CA ARG A 572 12.27 -6.90 14.73
C ARG A 572 12.14 -6.10 16.04
N ASN A 573 10.91 -5.98 16.56
CA ASN A 573 10.64 -5.27 17.81
C ASN A 573 10.54 -6.19 19.04
N THR A 574 10.40 -7.51 18.85
CA THR A 574 10.39 -8.52 19.93
C THR A 574 11.31 -9.69 19.56
N PRO A 575 11.83 -10.50 20.51
CA PRO A 575 12.73 -11.60 20.16
C PRO A 575 12.08 -12.71 19.33
N SER A 576 10.78 -12.94 19.51
CA SER A 576 10.10 -14.15 19.02
C SER A 576 9.35 -14.01 17.69
N LYS A 577 9.09 -12.78 17.19
CA LYS A 577 8.24 -12.60 16.00
C LYS A 577 8.70 -11.46 15.09
N MET A 578 8.78 -11.75 13.78
CA MET A 578 8.95 -10.70 12.76
C MET A 578 7.80 -9.72 12.79
N ASP A 579 8.14 -8.46 12.58
CA ASP A 579 7.15 -7.42 12.37
C ASP A 579 6.74 -7.36 10.89
N PHE A 580 5.59 -6.78 10.61
CA PHE A 580 5.05 -6.67 9.25
C PHE A 580 4.27 -5.36 9.07
N THR A 581 4.21 -4.90 7.82
CA THR A 581 3.43 -3.72 7.41
C THR A 581 2.33 -4.13 6.43
N ARG A 582 1.10 -3.74 6.76
CA ARG A 582 -0.15 -4.03 6.05
C ARG A 582 -1.23 -2.92 6.18
N PRO A 583 -0.88 -1.63 6.31
CA PRO A 583 -1.80 -0.55 5.94
C PRO A 583 -1.39 0.12 4.64
N ASP A 584 -2.30 0.91 4.08
CA ASP A 584 -1.97 1.82 2.98
C ASP A 584 -0.87 2.79 3.44
N PRO A 585 0.25 2.85 2.72
CA PRO A 585 1.19 3.94 2.87
C PRO A 585 0.47 5.26 2.54
N ARG A 586 0.81 6.38 3.18
CA ARG A 586 0.26 7.70 2.85
C ARG A 586 1.39 8.68 2.52
N TYR A 587 1.24 9.47 1.47
CA TYR A 587 2.28 10.37 0.97
C TYR A 587 1.98 11.84 1.27
N ASP A 588 2.90 12.54 1.95
CA ASP A 588 2.86 14.00 2.11
C ASP A 588 3.61 14.65 0.94
N ALA A 589 2.88 15.13 -0.07
CA ALA A 589 3.47 15.77 -1.24
C ALA A 589 4.22 17.08 -0.94
N GLU A 590 3.92 17.77 0.16
CA GLU A 590 4.65 18.99 0.54
C GLU A 590 5.99 18.67 1.21
N ASN A 591 6.19 17.45 1.74
CA ASN A 591 7.44 17.02 2.38
C ASN A 591 8.09 15.79 1.76
N CYS A 592 7.47 15.20 0.75
CA CYS A 592 7.90 13.99 0.08
C CYS A 592 8.25 12.82 1.02
N LEU A 593 7.46 12.68 2.09
CA LEU A 593 7.59 11.60 3.05
C LEU A 593 6.43 10.63 2.90
N TYR A 594 6.75 9.35 3.08
CA TYR A 594 5.75 8.29 3.17
C TYR A 594 5.55 7.94 4.63
N TYR A 595 4.31 7.76 5.04
CA TYR A 595 3.92 7.36 6.39
C TYR A 595 3.16 6.05 6.31
N THR A 596 3.44 5.12 7.21
CA THR A 596 2.75 3.83 7.26
C THR A 596 2.98 3.17 8.62
N GLY A 597 2.34 2.03 8.86
CA GLY A 597 2.40 1.33 10.13
C GLY A 597 3.03 -0.04 10.06
N TRP A 598 3.71 -0.42 11.14
CA TRP A 598 4.08 -1.79 11.45
C TRP A 598 3.24 -2.33 12.58
N ASN A 599 2.89 -3.61 12.50
CA ASN A 599 2.00 -4.26 13.45
C ASN A 599 2.47 -4.12 14.90
N GLN A 600 3.78 -4.20 15.19
CA GLN A 600 4.34 -3.93 16.53
C GLN A 600 5.12 -2.62 16.57
N GLY A 601 5.72 -2.22 15.45
CA GLY A 601 6.59 -1.05 15.35
C GLY A 601 5.87 0.29 15.37
N GLY A 602 4.54 0.28 15.19
CA GLY A 602 3.75 1.51 15.19
C GLY A 602 3.92 2.32 13.91
N LEU A 603 3.71 3.63 14.00
CA LEU A 603 3.79 4.57 12.88
C LEU A 603 5.26 4.81 12.53
N VAL A 604 5.58 4.71 11.25
CA VAL A 604 6.91 4.92 10.68
C VAL A 604 6.81 5.93 9.54
N SER A 605 7.78 6.85 9.48
CA SER A 605 7.96 7.72 8.33
C SER A 605 9.22 7.33 7.55
N LEU A 606 9.08 7.27 6.22
CA LEU A 606 10.11 6.87 5.28
C LEU A 606 10.37 7.97 4.25
N GLU A 607 11.61 8.05 3.78
CA GLU A 607 12.04 8.97 2.74
C GLU A 607 12.79 8.20 1.66
N LEU A 608 12.35 8.32 0.41
CA LEU A 608 13.14 7.88 -0.75
C LEU A 608 14.37 8.78 -0.90
N THR A 609 15.55 8.19 -1.01
CA THR A 609 16.82 8.94 -1.01
C THR A 609 17.25 9.39 -2.40
N ASN A 610 16.68 8.78 -3.45
CA ASN A 610 16.98 9.12 -4.84
C ASN A 610 16.20 10.39 -5.31
N PRO A 611 16.87 11.49 -5.68
CA PRO A 611 16.25 12.73 -6.15
C PRO A 611 15.52 12.60 -7.50
N GLN A 612 15.61 11.47 -8.19
CA GLN A 612 14.76 11.15 -9.34
C GLN A 612 13.30 10.91 -8.95
N TYR A 613 13.09 10.29 -7.79
CA TYR A 613 11.78 9.85 -7.31
C TYR A 613 11.31 10.60 -6.07
N ASN A 614 12.20 11.37 -5.43
CA ASN A 614 11.86 12.28 -4.35
C ASN A 614 12.19 13.73 -4.73
N PRO A 615 11.20 14.55 -5.14
CA PRO A 615 11.45 15.93 -5.57
C PRO A 615 11.99 16.82 -4.45
N CYS A 616 11.70 16.51 -3.19
CA CYS A 616 12.21 17.27 -2.06
C CYS A 616 13.71 17.08 -1.85
N MET A 617 14.29 15.94 -2.26
CA MET A 617 15.75 15.73 -2.25
C MET A 617 16.49 16.59 -3.28
N SER A 618 15.76 17.22 -4.19
CA SER A 618 16.22 18.19 -5.19
C SER A 618 15.97 19.65 -4.78
N ARG A 619 15.63 19.92 -3.51
CA ARG A 619 15.48 21.31 -3.04
C ARG A 619 16.79 22.08 -3.07
N SER A 620 16.66 23.38 -3.25
CA SER A 620 17.74 24.37 -3.19
C SER A 620 17.32 25.56 -2.32
N ALA A 621 18.30 26.24 -1.74
CA ALA A 621 18.10 27.49 -1.01
C ALA A 621 19.15 28.52 -1.42
N ASN A 622 18.70 29.76 -1.51
CA ASN A 622 19.57 30.92 -1.67
C ASN A 622 19.13 31.99 -0.68
N VAL A 623 20.05 32.46 0.18
CA VAL A 623 19.81 33.55 1.12
C VAL A 623 20.96 34.53 0.98
N SER A 624 20.67 35.82 0.80
CA SER A 624 21.67 36.88 0.81
C SER A 624 21.13 38.13 1.48
N GLY A 625 21.77 38.61 2.54
CA GLY A 625 21.40 39.86 3.20
C GLY A 625 21.48 39.78 4.71
N LYS A 626 20.96 40.82 5.38
CA LYS A 626 20.92 40.89 6.84
C LYS A 626 19.75 40.07 7.39
N VAL A 627 20.01 39.30 8.44
CA VAL A 627 19.02 38.55 9.21
C VAL A 627 18.97 39.15 10.62
N ALA A 628 17.78 39.54 11.06
CA ALA A 628 17.55 40.08 12.38
C ALA A 628 17.44 38.93 13.40
N THR A 629 18.44 38.80 14.28
CA THR A 629 18.50 37.74 15.30
C THR A 629 18.42 38.32 16.71
N ALA A 630 18.12 37.47 17.69
CA ALA A 630 18.13 37.88 19.10
C ALA A 630 19.53 38.29 19.59
N GLN A 631 20.59 37.81 18.93
CA GLN A 631 21.99 38.09 19.27
C GLN A 631 22.55 39.33 18.54
N GLY A 632 21.74 40.00 17.71
CA GLY A 632 22.16 41.10 16.83
C GLY A 632 22.06 40.73 15.35
N ASP A 633 22.09 41.74 14.48
CA ASP A 633 22.00 41.51 13.04
C ASP A 633 23.22 40.75 12.52
N ILE A 634 22.97 39.71 11.73
CA ILE A 634 24.01 38.97 11.01
C ILE A 634 23.86 39.16 9.52
N THR A 635 24.96 39.16 8.78
CA THR A 635 24.92 39.07 7.31
C THR A 635 25.10 37.62 6.90
N VAL A 636 24.14 37.08 6.15
CA VAL A 636 24.14 35.70 5.65
C VAL A 636 24.32 35.71 4.15
N ALA A 637 25.19 34.83 3.65
CA ALA A 637 25.24 34.42 2.25
C ALA A 637 25.22 32.88 2.19
N LEU A 638 24.07 32.31 1.85
CA LEU A 638 23.83 30.88 1.69
C LEU A 638 23.53 30.55 0.24
N LYS A 639 24.18 29.52 -0.28
CA LYS A 639 23.75 28.80 -1.49
C LYS A 639 23.80 27.30 -1.21
N ALA A 640 22.67 26.63 -1.35
CA ALA A 640 22.56 25.18 -1.21
C ALA A 640 21.80 24.62 -2.41
N GLY A 641 22.24 23.47 -2.92
CA GLY A 641 21.62 22.83 -4.07
C GLY A 641 22.23 21.47 -4.34
N ARG A 642 21.74 20.80 -5.37
CA ARG A 642 22.26 19.51 -5.82
C ARG A 642 22.71 19.62 -7.27
N ASP A 643 23.90 19.12 -7.55
CA ASP A 643 24.43 18.96 -8.91
C ASP A 643 24.80 17.49 -9.18
N SER A 644 25.52 17.23 -10.28
CA SER A 644 25.95 15.88 -10.66
C SER A 644 26.91 15.21 -9.67
N LYS A 645 27.53 15.98 -8.76
CA LYS A 645 28.44 15.48 -7.71
C LYS A 645 27.72 15.25 -6.38
N GLY A 646 26.44 15.60 -6.29
CA GLY A 646 25.63 15.45 -5.09
C GLY A 646 25.19 16.79 -4.48
N PRO A 647 24.76 16.78 -3.21
CA PRO A 647 24.35 18.00 -2.53
C PRO A 647 25.57 18.85 -2.16
N SER A 648 25.46 20.16 -2.32
CA SER A 648 26.49 21.12 -1.98
C SER A 648 25.92 22.31 -1.22
N VAL A 649 26.75 22.92 -0.38
CA VAL A 649 26.41 24.11 0.40
C VAL A 649 27.61 25.05 0.46
N SER A 650 27.32 26.35 0.38
CA SER A 650 28.24 27.44 0.68
C SER A 650 27.54 28.38 1.64
N LEU A 651 28.18 28.67 2.77
CA LEU A 651 27.66 29.52 3.82
C LEU A 651 28.74 30.51 4.29
N SER A 652 28.39 31.80 4.32
CA SER A 652 29.11 32.84 5.06
C SER A 652 28.18 33.51 6.06
N ILE A 653 28.67 33.72 7.29
CA ILE A 653 27.97 34.44 8.35
C ILE A 653 28.94 35.45 8.96
N GLU A 654 28.53 36.72 9.01
CA GLU A 654 29.28 37.81 9.62
C GLU A 654 28.42 38.50 10.69
N GLY A 655 29.05 38.97 11.77
CA GLY A 655 28.40 39.79 12.81
C GLY A 655 28.44 39.23 14.24
N LEU A 656 28.75 37.94 14.43
CA LEU A 656 28.77 37.30 15.76
C LEU A 656 30.16 36.92 16.28
N GLY A 657 31.24 37.24 15.55
CA GLY A 657 32.62 36.95 15.96
C GLY A 657 33.05 35.47 15.86
N ASN A 658 32.12 34.55 15.62
CA ASN A 658 32.39 33.13 15.45
C ASN A 658 32.59 32.77 13.96
N LYS A 659 33.43 31.77 13.69
CA LYS A 659 33.71 31.26 12.35
C LYS A 659 33.05 29.90 12.14
N VAL A 660 31.99 29.88 11.33
CA VAL A 660 31.33 28.65 10.87
C VAL A 660 31.83 28.28 9.47
N GLN A 661 32.27 27.05 9.30
CA GLN A 661 32.58 26.49 7.98
C GLN A 661 31.82 25.18 7.80
N LEU A 662 31.07 25.07 6.70
CA LEU A 662 30.42 23.82 6.32
C LEU A 662 31.36 23.01 5.42
N GLY A 663 31.43 21.72 5.68
CA GLY A 663 32.17 20.71 4.92
C GLY A 663 31.20 19.82 4.14
N ALA A 664 31.20 18.52 4.43
CA ALA A 664 30.38 17.54 3.71
C ALA A 664 28.89 17.68 4.05
N VAL A 665 28.05 17.78 3.02
CA VAL A 665 26.59 17.79 3.18
C VAL A 665 26.09 16.37 3.37
N THR A 666 25.53 16.08 4.54
CA THR A 666 24.96 14.78 4.90
C THR A 666 23.46 14.72 4.60
N ARG A 667 22.79 15.87 4.51
CA ARG A 667 21.39 15.99 4.05
C ARG A 667 21.16 17.32 3.33
N LEU A 668 20.38 17.26 2.24
CA LEU A 668 19.72 18.40 1.62
C LEU A 668 18.35 17.96 1.14
N GLY A 669 17.28 18.47 1.77
CA GLY A 669 15.92 18.13 1.36
C GLY A 669 14.86 18.66 2.32
N SER A 670 13.78 17.90 2.52
CA SER A 670 12.65 18.30 3.38
C SER A 670 13.11 18.70 4.77
N ALA A 671 12.44 19.70 5.36
CA ALA A 671 12.74 20.17 6.70
C ALA A 671 12.16 19.22 7.77
N ILE A 672 12.72 18.02 7.87
CA ILE A 672 12.19 16.94 8.72
C ILE A 672 12.25 17.26 10.22
N ASP A 673 13.18 18.12 10.63
CA ASP A 673 13.31 18.61 12.01
C ASP A 673 12.67 19.98 12.23
N ALA A 674 11.80 20.42 11.32
CA ALA A 674 11.03 21.64 11.49
C ALA A 674 10.17 21.56 12.76
N ASP A 675 10.29 22.52 13.67
CA ASP A 675 9.58 22.47 14.96
C ASP A 675 8.11 22.93 14.89
N GLY A 676 7.68 23.43 13.73
CA GLY A 676 6.34 23.94 13.49
C GLY A 676 6.10 25.36 14.02
N ALA A 677 6.99 25.92 14.86
CA ALA A 677 6.83 27.24 15.46
C ALA A 677 7.35 28.36 14.54
N GLN A 678 8.52 28.16 13.94
CA GLN A 678 9.14 29.12 13.01
C GLN A 678 9.40 28.50 11.63
N VAL A 679 9.67 27.20 11.61
CA VAL A 679 9.83 26.42 10.38
C VAL A 679 8.73 25.38 10.38
N THR A 680 7.96 25.33 9.30
CA THR A 680 7.06 24.21 9.03
C THR A 680 7.65 23.39 7.90
N ALA A 681 7.65 22.07 8.01
CA ALA A 681 7.98 21.17 6.91
C ALA A 681 6.92 21.36 5.81
N THR A 682 7.24 22.11 4.75
CA THR A 682 6.34 22.39 3.60
C THR A 682 7.17 22.41 2.32
N SER A 683 6.53 22.64 1.17
CA SER A 683 7.22 22.85 -0.11
C SER A 683 8.20 24.02 -0.11
N ASN A 684 8.01 24.99 0.78
CA ASN A 684 8.80 26.23 0.85
C ASN A 684 9.89 26.20 1.92
N SER A 685 10.12 25.07 2.58
CA SER A 685 11.19 24.93 3.55
C SER A 685 12.21 23.87 3.14
N VAL A 686 13.46 24.06 3.56
CA VAL A 686 14.54 23.11 3.30
C VAL A 686 15.41 22.97 4.54
N GLN A 687 15.88 21.75 4.77
CA GLN A 687 16.89 21.45 5.77
C GLN A 687 18.17 20.99 5.09
N ILE A 688 19.28 21.51 5.61
CA ILE A 688 20.63 21.13 5.25
C ILE A 688 21.31 20.64 6.52
N ASP A 689 21.79 19.41 6.53
CA ASP A 689 22.69 18.93 7.58
C ASP A 689 24.08 18.75 6.96
N ALA A 690 25.10 19.21 7.68
CA ALA A 690 26.49 19.15 7.21
C ALA A 690 27.48 18.99 8.36
N ASP A 691 28.53 18.22 8.11
CA ASP A 691 29.75 18.25 8.92
C ASP A 691 30.51 19.54 8.62
N GLY A 692 31.39 19.99 9.52
CA GLY A 692 32.13 21.24 9.34
C GLY A 692 33.04 21.57 10.51
N SER A 693 33.26 22.87 10.72
CA SER A 693 34.00 23.37 11.87
C SER A 693 33.37 24.64 12.47
N PHE A 694 33.45 24.74 13.79
CA PHE A 694 33.16 25.93 14.57
C PHE A 694 34.46 26.44 15.22
N ASP A 695 34.88 27.67 14.89
CA ASP A 695 36.13 28.27 15.38
C ASP A 695 37.36 27.36 15.20
N GLY A 696 37.38 26.62 14.09
CA GLY A 696 38.45 25.69 13.72
C GLY A 696 38.37 24.30 14.37
N GLN A 697 37.39 24.04 15.23
CA GLN A 697 37.13 22.72 15.82
C GLN A 697 36.05 21.97 15.05
N PRO A 698 36.15 20.63 14.87
CA PRO A 698 35.12 19.83 14.21
C PRO A 698 33.74 20.01 14.86
N ALA A 699 32.72 20.23 14.03
CA ALA A 699 31.33 20.41 14.48
C ALA A 699 30.35 19.92 13.41
N LYS A 700 29.11 19.68 13.81
CA LYS A 700 27.99 19.38 12.90
C LYS A 700 26.94 20.46 12.99
N PHE A 701 26.33 20.76 11.86
CA PHE A 701 25.37 21.85 11.74
C PHE A 701 24.09 21.40 11.06
N ARG A 702 23.00 21.98 11.53
CA ARG A 702 21.69 21.96 10.89
C ARG A 702 21.31 23.37 10.49
N LEU A 703 20.99 23.54 9.21
CA LEU A 703 20.44 24.75 8.63
C LEU A 703 18.98 24.50 8.25
N GLN A 704 18.11 25.45 8.54
CA GLN A 704 16.74 25.44 8.07
C GLN A 704 16.38 26.80 7.47
N VAL A 705 15.75 26.77 6.31
CA VAL A 705 15.30 27.99 5.60
C VAL A 705 13.84 27.81 5.24
N THR A 706 13.03 28.85 5.48
CA THR A 706 11.63 28.93 5.07
C THR A 706 11.44 30.15 4.17
N ASP A 707 10.89 29.94 2.97
CA ASP A 707 10.50 31.00 2.04
C ASP A 707 9.03 31.40 2.22
N ASN A 708 8.81 32.65 2.62
CA ASN A 708 7.48 33.23 2.79
C ASN A 708 7.07 34.09 1.57
N GLY A 709 7.85 34.06 0.49
CA GLY A 709 7.63 34.83 -0.73
C GLY A 709 8.10 36.28 -0.63
N GLY A 710 8.32 36.91 -1.78
CA GLY A 710 8.67 38.33 -1.86
C GLY A 710 9.98 38.71 -1.15
N ASN A 711 10.97 37.81 -1.17
CA ASN A 711 12.23 37.93 -0.43
C ASN A 711 12.06 38.08 1.08
N LYS A 712 11.04 37.44 1.65
CA LYS A 712 10.82 37.33 3.09
C LYS A 712 10.94 35.87 3.49
N GLY A 713 11.43 35.63 4.68
CA GLY A 713 11.56 34.26 5.17
C GLY A 713 12.34 34.18 6.47
N PHE A 714 12.52 32.95 6.90
CA PHE A 714 13.19 32.61 8.14
C PHE A 714 14.46 31.82 7.83
N PHE A 715 15.53 32.13 8.57
CA PHE A 715 16.80 31.44 8.52
C PHE A 715 17.13 30.94 9.93
N SER A 716 17.61 29.69 10.02
CA SER A 716 18.09 29.09 11.26
C SER A 716 19.34 28.28 11.00
N LEU A 717 20.32 28.43 11.88
CA LEU A 717 21.53 27.63 11.97
C LEU A 717 21.70 27.18 13.41
N SER A 718 21.87 25.87 13.60
CA SER A 718 22.14 25.28 14.90
C SER A 718 23.28 24.28 14.80
N CYS A 719 24.24 24.39 15.71
CA CYS A 719 25.24 23.36 15.96
C CYS A 719 24.55 22.18 16.65
N THR A 720 24.65 21.00 16.06
CA THR A 720 24.03 19.77 16.57
C THR A 720 25.03 18.89 17.31
N GLU A 721 26.32 19.05 17.04
CA GLU A 721 27.41 18.32 17.70
C GLU A 721 28.70 19.15 17.65
N GLY A 722 29.55 19.06 18.68
CA GLY A 722 30.84 19.74 18.74
C GLY A 722 30.82 21.20 19.23
N CYS A 723 29.65 21.85 19.30
CA CYS A 723 29.47 23.19 19.86
C CYS A 723 28.01 23.48 20.28
N SER A 724 27.77 24.65 20.89
CA SER A 724 26.43 25.12 21.32
C SER A 724 25.93 26.32 20.51
N PHE A 725 26.60 26.66 19.41
CA PHE A 725 26.26 27.82 18.60
C PHE A 725 24.91 27.66 17.92
N THR A 726 24.03 28.66 18.07
CA THR A 726 22.77 28.75 17.33
C THR A 726 22.50 30.20 16.99
N THR A 727 21.97 30.44 15.79
CA THR A 727 21.51 31.76 15.36
C THR A 727 20.34 31.60 14.40
N ASN A 728 19.31 32.41 14.58
CA ASN A 728 18.11 32.35 13.75
C ASN A 728 17.42 33.71 13.71
N GLY A 729 16.61 33.93 12.67
CA GLY A 729 15.94 35.19 12.50
C GLY A 729 15.26 35.38 11.15
N TYR A 730 14.60 36.52 11.02
CA TYR A 730 13.93 36.92 9.78
C TYR A 730 14.85 37.73 8.89
N LEU A 731 14.78 37.48 7.58
CA LEU A 731 15.48 38.28 6.59
C LEU A 731 14.95 39.73 6.60
N GLN A 732 15.85 40.70 6.68
CA GLN A 732 15.55 42.13 6.65
C GLN A 732 15.29 42.63 5.21
N SER A 733 14.68 43.81 5.10
CA SER A 733 14.43 44.49 3.83
C SER A 733 15.71 44.67 3.01
N GLY A 734 15.65 44.40 1.70
CA GLY A 734 16.79 44.48 0.79
C GLY A 734 17.58 43.17 0.66
N GLY A 735 17.28 42.15 1.48
CA GLY A 735 17.79 40.80 1.29
C GLY A 735 17.10 40.06 0.15
N LYS A 736 17.63 38.87 -0.17
CA LYS A 736 17.03 37.88 -1.09
C LYS A 736 16.94 36.55 -0.38
N LEU A 737 15.80 35.87 -0.53
CA LEU A 737 15.59 34.53 -0.02
C LEU A 737 14.70 33.78 -1.00
N THR A 738 15.15 32.59 -1.38
CA THR A 738 14.36 31.69 -2.23
C THR A 738 14.59 30.24 -1.82
N VAL A 739 13.50 29.47 -1.71
CA VAL A 739 13.54 28.00 -1.68
C VAL A 739 12.88 27.48 -2.96
N ALA A 740 13.54 26.58 -3.67
CA ALA A 740 13.03 26.05 -4.93
C ALA A 740 13.25 24.53 -5.04
N ASN A 741 12.29 23.83 -5.64
CA ASN A 741 12.47 22.46 -6.10
C ASN A 741 13.17 22.49 -7.45
N LEU A 742 14.33 21.82 -7.62
CA LEU A 742 15.09 21.83 -8.88
C LEU A 742 14.44 21.03 -10.03
N LYS A 743 13.19 20.58 -9.86
CA LYS A 743 12.39 19.89 -10.88
C LYS A 743 10.93 20.37 -10.79
N SER A 744 10.65 21.50 -11.41
CA SER A 744 9.31 21.85 -11.88
C SER A 744 9.27 21.69 -13.39
#